data_AF-A0ABD4RWZ3-F1
#
_entry.id   AF-A0ABD4RWZ3-F1
#
_cell.length_a   1.000
_cell.length_b   1.000
_cell.length_c   1.000
_cell.angle_alpha   90.00
_cell.angle_beta   90.00
_cell.angle_gamma   90.00
#
_symmetry.space_group_name_H-M   'P 1'
#
loop_
_entity.id
_entity.type
_entity.pdbx_description
1 polymer ?
#
loop_
_entity_poly.entity_id
_entity_poly.type
_entity_poly.pdbx_seq_one_letter_code
_entity_poly.pdbx_strand_id
1 'polypeptide(L)'
;MINNITKYFKSALIAKNQAIIDFKNSDDKYEVITREEFNNGLINLNIIEKLSANNKGYNNDDIEVIIVPKTVRTYFENTRKVNNNIEELTGILYVPAIISHKGELKINDKYDKWPWIPREFLEPMVESQLSLGNIDDVDKFLASTTDKMEKLKSWSEYINYIKEFYKEVTKYNFDENCIKKDDSNIMFENNIYIILDNMVNATLNIEQLYNDILINKESKPLYAKFILPCIEKSKKLISNDSYLKMIEHKGQMGGEYPLAESQREAVNHFSELKDGELLAVSGPPGTGKTTLLQSIVADMYVKNALEGKKAPVVVASSTNNQAVTNIIDSFGNVTKIGIKNLEERWIEGVNSFALYFPSDSKKEDAERRCYQYTSNRGDGFALNIDSDENLMKSEKKMIENVSKYFNKKINGISECKELIYSELIEIDKEKNKIISDLYEIRSIIKENTVVEYLKILEQAILNCSSKEKELESKKIENNKQINKYRNRIDEWNKIYKKIPWYIRLLSVFNIFREKLINRLKIYIDSDEYEFIGNCMSLDEIIEKYGEIIEEINSDNFKIEQEIKYNRKTIESKKNEKNYILKLRNRVNEYFIFLKKYNCDIYYTKDTENIDEFIRHINKDLEECSLEKINEYIDTRIRYIEFWLSVHYYECRWLLKEDYITDKQRGNNFANIIKSLYSRLAMISPCMVMTFFMLPKQFKIYYSNEKISSYLYNFIDFLIVDEAGQVSPEIAAASFALAKKAVVVGDEKQIPPVWGISNALDKSLAIRSNVLNEEITFENLIEFGQNCSQSSVMKVAANSCHYDKYDKGLFLSEHRRCYNEIIEYCNRLVYDGKLKACRGLGEKDENYPLYNLPHMGYKNIEVKNSDKNGCSRMNSKEAEEIAKWLSINYKQIVNLYKEKNVNIKNNEIIAIITPFKAQVRILKEKLKIYLNDDAKNIDVGTVHTFQGAERKVIILSTVYGASDGCFFINKNSSLMNVAVSRAKDAFLVFGSRKCLDEDGESSSALLKKYVNEEIK
;
A
#
# COMPACT_ATOMS: atom_id res chain seq x y z
N MET A 1 16.23 15.23 -21.78
CA MET A 1 15.00 15.25 -20.97
C MET A 1 15.24 15.04 -19.48
N ILE A 2 15.78 13.89 -19.02
CA ILE A 2 16.01 13.60 -17.59
C ILE A 2 16.69 14.76 -16.85
N ASN A 3 17.85 15.24 -17.32
CA ASN A 3 18.56 16.37 -16.70
C ASN A 3 17.73 17.66 -16.64
N ASN A 4 16.82 17.90 -17.59
CA ASN A 4 15.97 19.09 -17.62
C ASN A 4 14.92 19.00 -16.50
N ILE A 5 14.30 17.83 -16.33
CA ILE A 5 13.33 17.60 -15.25
C ILE A 5 14.01 17.59 -13.88
N THR A 6 15.21 17.01 -13.78
CA THR A 6 16.03 17.08 -12.56
C THR A 6 16.32 18.53 -12.15
N LYS A 7 16.71 19.39 -13.11
CA LYS A 7 16.90 20.83 -12.86
C LYS A 7 15.60 21.51 -12.44
N TYR A 8 14.49 21.21 -13.13
CA TYR A 8 13.17 21.74 -12.82
C TYR A 8 12.72 21.39 -11.39
N PHE A 9 12.81 20.12 -10.98
CA PHE A 9 12.44 19.69 -9.62
C PHE A 9 13.35 20.32 -8.57
N LYS A 10 14.66 20.40 -8.83
CA LYS A 10 15.59 21.11 -7.95
C LYS A 10 15.18 22.58 -7.79
N SER A 11 14.89 23.29 -8.87
CA SER A 11 14.47 24.69 -8.82
C SER A 11 13.12 24.87 -8.10
N ALA A 12 12.16 23.97 -8.30
CA ALA A 12 10.89 23.98 -7.58
C ALA A 12 11.07 23.78 -6.07
N LEU A 13 11.97 22.86 -5.68
CA LEU A 13 12.33 22.61 -4.28
C LEU A 13 12.95 23.84 -3.62
N ILE A 14 13.87 24.53 -4.31
CA ILE A 14 14.54 25.74 -3.78
C ILE A 14 13.53 26.90 -3.66
N ALA A 15 12.67 27.09 -4.66
CA ALA A 15 11.67 28.16 -4.65
C ALA A 15 10.74 28.09 -3.42
N LYS A 16 10.44 26.88 -2.93
CA LYS A 16 9.64 26.66 -1.72
C LYS A 16 10.27 27.24 -0.44
N ASN A 17 11.60 27.30 -0.36
CA ASN A 17 12.32 27.83 0.81
C ASN A 17 12.42 29.36 0.83
N GLN A 18 12.06 30.03 -0.27
CA GLN A 18 12.16 31.48 -0.46
C GLN A 18 10.77 32.15 -0.48
N ALA A 19 9.83 31.64 0.32
CA ALA A 19 8.47 32.18 0.43
C ALA A 19 8.41 33.47 1.28
N ILE A 20 7.28 34.18 1.22
CA ILE A 20 7.00 35.31 2.10
C ILE A 20 6.80 34.80 3.54
N ILE A 21 7.41 35.47 4.51
CA ILE A 21 7.18 35.21 5.94
C ILE A 21 6.07 36.15 6.41
N ASP A 22 4.91 35.59 6.80
CA ASP A 22 3.84 36.33 7.48
C ASP A 22 4.19 36.48 8.98
N PHE A 23 4.94 37.53 9.29
CA PHE A 23 5.30 37.88 10.68
C PHE A 23 4.27 38.79 11.36
N LYS A 24 3.15 39.13 10.69
CA LYS A 24 2.11 40.00 11.24
C LYS A 24 1.11 39.22 12.10
N ASN A 25 0.85 37.97 11.72
CA ASN A 25 -0.10 37.07 12.40
C ASN A 25 0.57 35.92 13.17
N SER A 26 1.90 35.87 13.21
CA SER A 26 2.64 34.86 13.96
C SER A 26 2.49 35.05 15.47
N ASP A 27 2.39 33.94 16.22
CA ASP A 27 2.48 33.97 17.69
C ASP A 27 3.86 34.50 18.16
N ASP A 28 4.86 34.47 17.27
CA ASP A 28 6.19 35.07 17.43
C ASP A 28 6.12 36.60 17.24
N LYS A 29 6.41 37.36 18.29
CA LYS A 29 6.47 38.83 18.26
C LYS A 29 7.70 39.28 17.46
N TYR A 30 7.51 40.18 16.49
CA TYR A 30 8.60 40.91 15.83
C TYR A 30 9.05 42.11 16.66
N GLU A 31 10.30 42.52 16.53
CA GLU A 31 10.83 43.77 17.10
C GLU A 31 11.27 44.72 15.97
N VAL A 32 11.41 46.00 16.29
CA VAL A 32 11.78 47.05 15.34
C VAL A 32 13.18 47.55 15.66
N ILE A 33 14.03 47.63 14.64
CA ILE A 33 15.38 48.19 14.71
C ILE A 33 15.51 49.37 13.74
N THR A 34 16.43 50.27 14.06
CA THR A 34 16.77 51.43 13.23
C THR A 34 17.71 51.05 12.08
N ARG A 35 17.78 51.89 11.05
CA ARG A 35 18.75 51.72 9.94
C ARG A 35 20.20 51.83 10.43
N GLU A 36 20.44 52.62 11.46
CA GLU A 36 21.78 52.78 12.04
C GLU A 36 22.22 51.50 12.75
N GLU A 37 21.34 50.88 13.55
CA GLU A 37 21.59 49.57 14.18
C GLU A 37 21.82 48.47 13.13
N PHE A 38 21.02 48.45 12.05
CA PHE A 38 21.20 47.50 10.95
C PHE A 38 22.51 47.70 10.19
N ASN A 39 22.91 48.94 9.87
CA ASN A 39 24.15 49.20 9.13
C ASN A 39 25.41 48.98 9.99
N ASN A 40 25.36 49.38 11.27
CA ASN A 40 26.50 49.27 12.19
C ASN A 40 26.64 47.86 12.79
N GLY A 41 25.60 47.03 12.69
CA GLY A 41 25.59 45.66 13.22
C GLY A 41 25.52 45.58 14.74
N LEU A 42 25.00 46.61 15.41
CA LEU A 42 24.88 46.69 16.87
C LEU A 42 23.42 46.95 17.24
N ILE A 43 22.80 45.98 17.91
CA ILE A 43 21.38 45.96 18.26
C ILE A 43 21.23 46.28 19.76
N ASN A 44 20.21 47.07 20.11
CA ASN A 44 19.90 47.39 21.50
C ASN A 44 19.62 46.13 22.34
N LEU A 45 20.26 46.01 23.50
CA LEU A 45 20.14 44.87 24.42
C LEU A 45 18.68 44.60 24.85
N ASN A 46 17.82 45.62 24.95
CA ASN A 46 16.41 45.44 25.29
C ASN A 46 15.66 44.59 24.25
N ILE A 47 16.07 44.64 22.98
CA ILE A 47 15.47 43.84 21.90
C ILE A 47 15.88 42.37 22.07
N ILE A 48 17.13 42.12 22.48
CA ILE A 48 17.66 40.79 22.77
C ILE A 48 16.89 40.15 23.92
N GLU A 49 16.67 40.90 25.00
CA GLU A 49 15.90 40.41 26.16
C GLU A 49 14.49 39.98 25.77
N LYS A 50 13.79 40.77 24.95
CA LYS A 50 12.44 40.43 24.47
C LYS A 50 12.42 39.23 23.53
N LEU A 51 13.40 39.12 22.63
CA LEU A 51 13.54 37.97 21.74
C LEU A 51 13.85 36.70 22.52
N SER A 52 14.69 36.80 23.57
CA SER A 52 15.08 35.66 24.42
C SER A 52 13.95 35.17 25.33
N ALA A 53 13.11 36.07 25.86
CA ALA A 53 11.98 35.72 26.74
C ALA A 53 10.92 34.84 26.06
N ASN A 54 10.83 34.88 24.73
CA ASN A 54 9.91 34.05 23.97
C ASN A 54 10.48 32.65 23.64
N ASN A 55 11.76 32.39 23.90
CA ASN A 55 12.44 31.17 23.52
C ASN A 55 12.67 30.25 24.74
N LYS A 56 11.84 29.20 24.90
CA LYS A 56 11.91 28.25 26.02
C LYS A 56 13.11 27.30 25.86
N GLY A 57 14.31 27.75 26.20
CA GLY A 57 15.51 26.91 26.19
C GLY A 57 16.83 27.66 26.30
N TYR A 58 16.87 28.79 27.01
CA TYR A 58 18.00 29.72 26.94
C TYR A 58 19.17 29.31 27.85
N ASN A 59 20.23 28.77 27.25
CA ASN A 59 21.57 28.63 27.84
C ASN A 59 22.57 29.37 26.92
N ASN A 60 22.97 30.60 27.27
CA ASN A 60 24.17 31.34 26.79
C ASN A 60 24.59 31.37 25.28
N ASP A 61 23.79 30.87 24.34
CA ASP A 61 24.15 30.79 22.91
C ASP A 61 23.64 31.99 22.08
N ASP A 62 24.28 32.22 20.91
CA ASP A 62 23.90 33.25 19.94
C ASP A 62 22.47 33.02 19.37
N ILE A 63 21.71 34.08 19.11
CA ILE A 63 20.31 34.02 18.61
C ILE A 63 20.27 34.07 17.08
N GLU A 64 19.61 33.11 16.44
CA GLU A 64 19.34 33.17 15.01
C GLU A 64 18.11 34.04 14.71
N VAL A 65 18.25 34.97 13.77
CA VAL A 65 17.21 35.94 13.41
C VAL A 65 17.11 36.17 11.91
N ILE A 66 15.94 36.59 11.46
CA ILE A 66 15.73 37.11 10.11
C ILE A 66 15.42 38.60 10.24
N ILE A 67 16.17 39.41 9.50
CA ILE A 67 15.96 40.85 9.41
C ILE A 67 15.17 41.13 8.13
N VAL A 68 14.14 41.95 8.23
CA VAL A 68 13.29 42.39 7.12
C VAL A 68 13.55 43.87 6.86
N PRO A 69 14.61 44.22 6.10
CA PRO A 69 14.99 45.61 5.85
C PRO A 69 14.05 46.38 4.90
N LYS A 70 13.23 45.66 4.12
CA LYS A 70 12.27 46.25 3.17
C LYS A 70 10.90 45.68 3.41
N THR A 71 9.95 46.53 3.79
CA THR A 71 8.57 46.14 4.13
C THR A 71 7.59 47.10 3.49
N VAL A 72 6.49 46.60 2.92
CA VAL A 72 5.47 47.40 2.23
C VAL A 72 4.66 48.25 3.20
N ARG A 73 4.49 49.52 2.84
CA ARG A 73 3.67 50.53 3.53
C ARG A 73 2.36 50.80 2.77
N THR A 74 1.26 50.98 3.50
CA THR A 74 -0.02 51.41 2.90
C THR A 74 0.06 52.84 2.38
N TYR A 75 -0.32 53.04 1.11
CA TYR A 75 -0.43 54.35 0.48
C TYR A 75 -1.87 54.89 0.58
N PHE A 76 -2.01 56.14 1.01
CA PHE A 76 -3.29 56.86 1.05
C PHE A 76 -3.21 58.07 0.14
N GLU A 77 -4.16 58.18 -0.79
CA GLU A 77 -4.29 59.33 -1.67
C GLU A 77 -5.66 59.96 -1.42
N ASN A 78 -5.70 61.24 -1.06
CA ASN A 78 -6.93 61.99 -0.75
C ASN A 78 -7.90 61.24 0.19
N THR A 79 -7.37 60.81 1.34
CA THR A 79 -8.09 60.08 2.41
C THR A 79 -8.75 58.76 2.02
N ARG A 80 -8.51 58.25 0.80
CA ARG A 80 -8.87 56.89 0.38
C ARG A 80 -7.63 56.01 0.35
N LYS A 81 -7.75 54.80 0.89
CA LYS A 81 -6.72 53.76 0.74
C LYS A 81 -6.61 53.46 -0.75
N VAL A 82 -5.43 53.62 -1.34
CA VAL A 82 -5.19 53.13 -2.70
C VAL A 82 -5.12 51.61 -2.60
N ASN A 83 -5.96 50.93 -3.37
CA ASN A 83 -6.00 49.47 -3.38
C ASN A 83 -4.76 48.96 -4.12
N ASN A 84 -3.69 48.69 -3.37
CA ASN A 84 -2.61 47.85 -3.85
C ASN A 84 -2.96 46.39 -3.53
N ASN A 85 -2.66 45.47 -4.45
CA ASN A 85 -2.89 44.03 -4.26
C ASN A 85 -1.95 43.39 -3.22
N ILE A 86 -0.96 44.12 -2.70
CA ILE A 86 -0.01 43.66 -1.67
C ILE A 86 -0.47 44.19 -0.30
N GLU A 87 -0.51 43.31 0.70
CA GLU A 87 -0.90 43.67 2.07
C GLU A 87 0.13 44.58 2.77
N GLU A 88 -0.34 45.32 3.78
CA GLU A 88 0.53 46.13 4.63
C GLU A 88 1.39 45.26 5.54
N LEU A 89 2.65 45.66 5.72
CA LEU A 89 3.70 44.93 6.44
C LEU A 89 4.21 43.66 5.74
N THR A 90 4.00 43.52 4.43
CA THR A 90 4.62 42.44 3.67
C THR A 90 6.13 42.68 3.48
N GLY A 91 6.95 41.72 3.88
CA GLY A 91 8.41 41.76 3.71
C GLY A 91 8.83 41.48 2.26
N ILE A 92 9.77 42.28 1.76
CA ILE A 92 10.26 42.26 0.37
C ILE A 92 11.70 41.75 0.27
N LEU A 93 12.49 41.93 1.31
CA LEU A 93 13.84 41.41 1.40
C LEU A 93 14.00 40.82 2.80
N TYR A 94 14.52 39.60 2.86
CA TYR A 94 14.78 38.89 4.10
C TYR A 94 16.26 38.60 4.19
N VAL A 95 16.86 38.85 5.37
CA VAL A 95 18.30 38.76 5.61
C VAL A 95 18.53 37.88 6.85
N PRO A 96 19.01 36.64 6.68
CA PRO A 96 19.44 35.79 7.79
C PRO A 96 20.64 36.40 8.52
N ALA A 97 20.61 36.37 9.84
CA ALA A 97 21.69 36.84 10.70
C ALA A 97 21.71 36.10 12.05
N ILE A 98 22.81 36.28 12.79
CA ILE A 98 22.98 35.80 14.16
C ILE A 98 23.24 37.00 15.07
N ILE A 99 22.51 37.13 16.18
CA ILE A 99 22.75 38.14 17.22
C ILE A 99 23.56 37.49 18.34
N SER A 100 24.72 38.04 18.65
CA SER A 100 25.47 37.64 19.84
C SER A 100 24.83 38.16 21.13
N HIS A 101 25.20 37.59 22.27
CA HIS A 101 24.80 38.08 23.60
C HIS A 101 25.20 39.55 23.88
N LYS A 102 26.12 40.13 23.09
CA LYS A 102 26.53 41.54 23.19
C LYS A 102 25.75 42.48 22.25
N GLY A 103 24.81 41.95 21.46
CA GLY A 103 24.05 42.70 20.47
C GLY A 103 24.73 42.86 19.11
N GLU A 104 25.88 42.22 18.90
CA GLU A 104 26.57 42.24 17.59
C GLU A 104 25.87 41.30 16.60
N LEU A 105 25.54 41.81 15.41
CA LEU A 105 25.05 41.05 14.28
C LEU A 105 26.19 40.38 13.52
N LYS A 106 26.01 39.09 13.22
CA LYS A 106 26.93 38.23 12.48
C LYS A 106 26.19 37.55 11.34
N ILE A 107 26.97 37.12 10.34
CA ILE A 107 26.49 36.32 9.22
C ILE A 107 26.03 34.97 9.75
N ASN A 108 24.88 34.46 9.29
CA ASN A 108 24.44 33.11 9.60
C ASN A 108 25.05 32.11 8.60
N ASP A 109 26.16 31.48 8.98
CA ASP A 109 26.90 30.49 8.17
C ASP A 109 26.50 29.04 8.46
N LYS A 110 25.61 28.80 9.45
CA LYS A 110 25.28 27.44 9.92
C LYS A 110 24.43 26.61 8.95
N TYR A 111 23.71 27.24 8.02
CA TYR A 111 22.69 26.58 7.19
C TYR A 111 22.62 27.02 5.72
N ASP A 112 23.65 27.69 5.20
CA ASP A 112 23.64 28.28 3.85
C ASP A 112 22.37 29.13 3.58
N LYS A 113 21.91 29.86 4.59
CA LYS A 113 20.76 30.77 4.48
C LYS A 113 21.25 32.13 4.02
N TRP A 114 20.87 32.51 2.81
CA TRP A 114 21.30 33.76 2.17
C TRP A 114 20.16 34.78 2.10
N PRO A 115 20.47 36.08 1.93
CA PRO A 115 19.45 37.08 1.68
C PRO A 115 18.60 36.69 0.46
N TRP A 116 17.29 36.82 0.57
CA TRP A 116 16.39 36.53 -0.54
C TRP A 116 15.30 37.58 -0.67
N ILE A 117 14.89 37.80 -1.92
CA ILE A 117 13.63 38.45 -2.26
C ILE A 117 12.63 37.33 -2.51
N PRO A 118 11.45 37.34 -1.88
CA PRO A 118 10.45 36.31 -2.11
C PRO A 118 10.17 36.12 -3.58
N ARG A 119 10.07 34.86 -4.02
CA ARG A 119 9.87 34.54 -5.43
C ARG A 119 8.60 35.18 -6.00
N GLU A 120 7.61 35.43 -5.16
CA GLU A 120 6.35 36.12 -5.47
C GLU A 120 6.54 37.57 -5.92
N PHE A 121 7.70 38.18 -5.64
CA PHE A 121 8.08 39.51 -6.12
C PHE A 121 9.06 39.49 -7.29
N LEU A 122 9.29 38.35 -7.94
CA LEU A 122 10.21 38.22 -9.06
C LEU A 122 9.51 37.77 -10.35
N GLU A 123 9.95 38.25 -11.50
CA GLU A 123 9.47 37.77 -12.80
C GLU A 123 10.09 36.42 -13.16
N PRO A 124 9.37 35.57 -13.92
CA PRO A 124 7.97 35.75 -14.37
C PRO A 124 6.96 35.44 -13.25
N MET A 125 5.86 36.18 -13.22
CA MET A 125 4.70 36.04 -12.31
C MET A 125 3.39 36.46 -13.00
N VAL A 126 2.22 36.12 -12.43
CA VAL A 126 0.89 36.41 -13.03
C VAL A 126 0.62 37.92 -13.11
N GLU A 127 1.02 38.68 -12.11
CA GLU A 127 0.85 40.14 -12.04
C GLU A 127 2.21 40.83 -12.18
N SER A 128 2.77 40.91 -13.39
CA SER A 128 4.08 41.55 -13.66
C SER A 128 4.21 42.99 -13.11
N GLN A 129 3.07 43.66 -12.93
CA GLN A 129 2.94 44.99 -12.33
C GLN A 129 3.40 45.04 -10.87
N LEU A 130 3.34 43.94 -10.12
CA LEU A 130 3.80 43.85 -8.73
C LEU A 130 5.23 43.34 -8.58
N SER A 131 5.86 42.92 -9.68
CA SER A 131 7.23 42.41 -9.64
C SER A 131 8.21 43.51 -9.24
N LEU A 132 9.18 43.15 -8.41
CA LEU A 132 10.27 44.02 -8.01
C LEU A 132 11.53 43.79 -8.84
N GLY A 133 11.66 42.64 -9.50
CA GLY A 133 12.87 42.24 -10.19
C GLY A 133 12.68 41.00 -11.04
N ASN A 134 13.76 40.46 -11.62
CA ASN A 134 13.71 39.22 -12.39
C ASN A 134 14.45 38.08 -11.65
N ILE A 135 13.89 36.87 -11.66
CA ILE A 135 14.57 35.70 -11.07
C ILE A 135 15.90 35.40 -11.78
N ASP A 136 16.04 35.76 -13.06
CA ASP A 136 17.27 35.64 -13.82
C ASP A 136 18.39 36.49 -13.24
N ASP A 137 18.04 37.68 -12.73
CA ASP A 137 19.00 38.56 -12.08
C ASP A 137 19.42 38.00 -10.72
N VAL A 138 18.50 37.36 -9.98
CA VAL A 138 18.84 36.60 -8.76
C VAL A 138 19.80 35.47 -9.07
N ASP A 139 19.46 34.60 -10.02
CA ASP A 139 20.27 33.42 -10.35
C ASP A 139 21.65 33.82 -10.90
N LYS A 140 21.72 34.83 -11.78
CA LYS A 140 22.99 35.36 -12.30
C LYS A 140 23.84 35.96 -11.19
N PHE A 141 23.23 36.73 -10.29
CA PHE A 141 23.93 37.32 -9.17
C PHE A 141 24.53 36.23 -8.30
N LEU A 142 23.71 35.29 -7.81
CA LEU A 142 24.14 34.18 -6.96
C LEU A 142 25.26 33.34 -7.61
N ALA A 143 25.16 33.05 -8.91
CA ALA A 143 26.19 32.32 -9.65
C ALA A 143 27.51 33.11 -9.78
N SER A 144 27.44 34.43 -9.94
CA SER A 144 28.62 35.30 -10.08
C SER A 144 29.30 35.63 -8.75
N THR A 145 28.57 35.51 -7.63
CA THR A 145 29.05 35.88 -6.30
C THR A 145 29.39 34.70 -5.41
N THR A 146 29.22 33.45 -5.87
CA THR A 146 29.45 32.23 -5.06
C THR A 146 30.81 32.26 -4.33
N ASP A 147 31.91 32.53 -5.04
CA ASP A 147 33.26 32.59 -4.44
C ASP A 147 33.48 33.80 -3.52
N LYS A 148 32.73 34.89 -3.73
CA LYS A 148 32.76 36.07 -2.86
C LYS A 148 32.03 35.79 -1.55
N MET A 149 30.93 35.03 -1.61
CA MET A 149 30.08 34.70 -0.46
C MET A 149 30.83 33.86 0.56
N GLU A 150 31.60 32.85 0.12
CA GLU A 150 32.42 32.00 1.02
C GLU A 150 33.52 32.77 1.77
N LYS A 151 33.83 34.00 1.34
CA LYS A 151 34.90 34.83 1.89
C LYS A 151 34.41 35.97 2.79
N LEU A 152 33.09 36.17 2.93
CA LEU A 152 32.53 37.22 3.77
C LEU A 152 32.84 36.93 5.25
N LYS A 153 33.46 37.89 5.95
CA LYS A 153 33.86 37.72 7.36
C LYS A 153 33.31 38.78 8.30
N SER A 154 32.84 39.90 7.78
CA SER A 154 32.33 41.02 8.58
C SER A 154 30.91 41.41 8.20
N TRP A 155 30.19 42.02 9.14
CA TRP A 155 28.84 42.52 8.92
C TRP A 155 28.78 43.62 7.86
N SER A 156 29.78 44.51 7.81
CA SER A 156 29.85 45.57 6.81
C SER A 156 30.00 45.03 5.38
N GLU A 157 30.82 44.00 5.18
CA GLU A 157 30.93 43.29 3.89
C GLU A 157 29.59 42.64 3.50
N TYR A 158 28.88 42.05 4.47
CA TYR A 158 27.58 41.42 4.23
C TYR A 158 26.49 42.44 3.87
N ILE A 159 26.47 43.61 4.51
CA ILE A 159 25.57 44.71 4.14
C ILE A 159 25.83 45.18 2.71
N ASN A 160 27.10 45.34 2.32
CA ASN A 160 27.44 45.70 0.94
C ASN A 160 26.94 44.64 -0.04
N TYR A 161 27.14 43.36 0.28
CA TYR A 161 26.61 42.25 -0.51
C TYR A 161 25.08 42.30 -0.62
N ILE A 162 24.35 42.57 0.46
CA ILE A 162 22.88 42.71 0.46
C ILE A 162 22.43 43.88 -0.42
N LYS A 163 23.15 45.01 -0.36
CA LYS A 163 22.86 46.19 -1.18
C LYS A 163 23.10 45.93 -2.67
N GLU A 164 24.19 45.24 -3.00
CA GLU A 164 24.47 44.78 -4.37
C GLU A 164 23.39 43.81 -4.86
N PHE A 165 23.03 42.81 -4.04
CA PHE A 165 21.98 41.85 -4.34
C PHE A 165 20.64 42.56 -4.63
N TYR A 166 20.19 43.43 -3.73
CA TYR A 166 18.94 44.17 -3.91
C TYR A 166 18.96 45.01 -5.18
N LYS A 167 20.08 45.70 -5.46
CA LYS A 167 20.22 46.56 -6.62
C LYS A 167 20.25 45.78 -7.92
N GLU A 168 20.97 44.67 -7.98
CA GLU A 168 21.05 43.84 -9.18
C GLU A 168 19.70 43.20 -9.49
N VAL A 169 18.98 42.74 -8.47
CA VAL A 169 17.69 42.10 -8.66
C VAL A 169 16.59 43.10 -8.99
N THR A 170 16.51 44.21 -8.24
CA THR A 170 15.40 45.16 -8.39
C THR A 170 15.66 46.28 -9.39
N LYS A 171 16.92 46.53 -9.73
CA LYS A 171 17.40 47.70 -10.48
C LYS A 171 17.25 49.05 -9.75
N TYR A 172 16.82 49.05 -8.48
CA TYR A 172 16.70 50.23 -7.62
C TYR A 172 17.77 50.25 -6.52
N ASN A 173 18.14 51.44 -6.03
CA ASN A 173 19.09 51.51 -4.92
C ASN A 173 18.42 51.09 -3.60
N PHE A 174 19.17 50.38 -2.76
CA PHE A 174 18.67 49.89 -1.47
C PHE A 174 18.16 51.00 -0.55
N ASP A 175 18.73 52.20 -0.57
CA ASP A 175 18.34 53.27 0.34
C ASP A 175 17.06 54.03 -0.11
N GLU A 176 16.51 53.72 -1.29
CA GLU A 176 15.28 54.32 -1.81
C GLU A 176 14.02 53.78 -1.09
N ASN A 177 13.10 54.68 -0.74
CA ASN A 177 11.88 54.34 0.02
C ASN A 177 10.65 54.10 -0.87
N CYS A 178 10.81 54.16 -2.19
CA CYS A 178 9.75 53.86 -3.13
C CYS A 178 10.32 53.22 -4.41
N ILE A 179 9.60 52.24 -4.95
CA ILE A 179 9.79 51.75 -6.31
C ILE A 179 8.65 52.30 -7.16
N LYS A 180 9.00 53.05 -8.21
CA LYS A 180 8.05 53.67 -9.14
C LYS A 180 7.95 52.83 -10.40
N LYS A 181 6.83 52.13 -10.59
CA LYS A 181 6.48 51.47 -11.86
C LYS A 181 5.36 52.22 -12.58
N ASP A 182 5.26 52.02 -13.88
CA ASP A 182 4.37 52.79 -14.78
C ASP A 182 2.90 52.83 -14.33
N ASP A 183 2.39 51.79 -13.66
CA ASP A 183 1.00 51.69 -13.17
C ASP A 183 0.86 51.38 -11.65
N SER A 184 1.96 51.24 -10.90
CA SER A 184 1.93 50.91 -9.46
C SER A 184 3.12 51.50 -8.69
N ASN A 185 2.85 52.16 -7.56
CA ASN A 185 3.89 52.67 -6.66
C ASN A 185 3.96 51.78 -5.40
N ILE A 186 5.12 51.18 -5.17
CA ILE A 186 5.38 50.40 -3.95
C ILE A 186 6.17 51.29 -3.00
N MET A 187 5.55 51.66 -1.87
CA MET A 187 6.16 52.45 -0.81
C MET A 187 6.68 51.52 0.28
N PHE A 188 7.84 51.85 0.85
CA PHE A 188 8.45 51.08 1.92
C PHE A 188 8.36 51.79 3.26
N GLU A 189 8.28 50.99 4.33
CA GLU A 189 8.46 51.46 5.70
C GLU A 189 9.88 51.99 5.96
N ASN A 190 10.00 52.93 6.91
CA ASN A 190 11.30 53.39 7.37
C ASN A 190 11.93 52.44 8.39
N ASN A 191 11.08 51.70 9.11
CA ASN A 191 11.44 50.74 10.14
C ASN A 191 11.97 49.45 9.53
N ILE A 192 12.99 48.86 10.16
CA ILE A 192 13.48 47.52 9.85
C ILE A 192 12.96 46.58 10.93
N TYR A 193 12.48 45.42 10.52
CA TYR A 193 11.89 44.45 11.44
C TYR A 193 12.87 43.31 11.67
N ILE A 194 12.90 42.76 12.89
CA ILE A 194 13.69 41.61 13.26
C ILE A 194 12.80 40.55 13.89
N ILE A 195 12.94 39.31 13.43
CA ILE A 195 12.15 38.16 13.88
C ILE A 195 13.08 37.00 14.21
N LEU A 196 12.64 36.09 15.08
CA LEU A 196 13.37 34.86 15.36
C LEU A 196 13.40 33.97 14.10
N ASP A 197 14.58 33.46 13.76
CA ASP A 197 14.73 32.50 12.67
C ASP A 197 14.35 31.10 13.14
N ASN A 198 13.07 30.79 13.03
CA ASN A 198 12.55 29.45 13.29
C ASN A 198 12.56 28.55 12.04
N MET A 199 13.15 28.98 10.92
CA MET A 199 13.12 28.23 9.68
C MET A 199 14.13 27.07 9.70
N VAL A 200 13.68 25.84 9.51
CA VAL A 200 14.58 24.69 9.30
C VAL A 200 14.70 24.43 7.81
N ASN A 201 15.91 24.49 7.24
CA ASN A 201 16.15 24.08 5.85
C ASN A 201 16.11 22.54 5.74
N ALA A 202 14.90 21.99 5.81
CA ALA A 202 14.69 20.55 5.80
C ALA A 202 15.07 19.89 4.46
N THR A 203 15.14 20.67 3.37
CA THR A 203 15.36 20.15 2.01
C THR A 203 16.83 20.10 1.60
N LEU A 204 17.76 20.62 2.42
CA LEU A 204 19.19 20.69 2.09
C LEU A 204 19.76 19.35 1.60
N ASN A 205 19.43 18.25 2.27
CA ASN A 205 19.95 16.92 1.91
C ASN A 205 19.41 16.46 0.54
N ILE A 206 18.17 16.83 0.20
CA ILE A 206 17.53 16.51 -1.08
C ILE A 206 18.18 17.33 -2.19
N GLU A 207 18.45 18.62 -1.94
CA GLU A 207 19.14 19.50 -2.88
C GLU A 207 20.55 18.98 -3.20
N GLN A 208 21.31 18.58 -2.18
CA GLN A 208 22.64 17.99 -2.38
C GLN A 208 22.59 16.71 -3.22
N LEU A 209 21.55 15.90 -3.06
CA LEU A 209 21.35 14.71 -3.90
C LEU A 209 21.00 15.08 -5.34
N TYR A 210 20.15 16.08 -5.58
CA TYR A 210 19.90 16.58 -6.94
C TYR A 210 21.18 17.10 -7.62
N ASN A 211 22.03 17.82 -6.88
CA ASN A 211 23.31 18.28 -7.38
C ASN A 211 24.20 17.11 -7.81
N ASP A 212 24.32 16.09 -6.96
CA ASP A 212 25.11 14.91 -7.30
C ASP A 212 24.50 14.14 -8.47
N ILE A 213 23.17 14.00 -8.56
CA ILE A 213 22.49 13.33 -9.69
C ILE A 213 22.80 14.03 -11.02
N LEU A 214 22.86 15.37 -11.05
CA LEU A 214 23.17 16.13 -12.27
C LEU A 214 24.61 15.97 -12.75
N ILE A 215 25.54 15.69 -11.83
CA ILE A 215 26.98 15.54 -12.12
C ILE A 215 27.32 14.08 -12.39
N ASN A 216 26.74 13.17 -11.60
CA ASN A 216 27.04 11.75 -11.59
C ASN A 216 26.34 11.02 -12.75
N LYS A 217 27.14 10.37 -13.62
CA LYS A 217 26.69 9.68 -14.83
C LYS A 217 26.23 8.23 -14.63
N GLU A 218 26.23 7.70 -13.40
CA GLU A 218 25.73 6.36 -13.11
C GLU A 218 24.26 6.21 -13.55
N SER A 219 23.88 5.05 -14.10
CA SER A 219 22.50 4.78 -14.50
C SER A 219 21.59 4.72 -13.28
N LYS A 220 20.43 5.37 -13.34
CA LYS A 220 19.44 5.45 -12.25
C LYS A 220 18.06 5.08 -12.81
N PRO A 221 17.81 3.81 -13.17
CA PRO A 221 16.64 3.43 -13.96
C PRO A 221 15.31 3.75 -13.29
N LEU A 222 15.20 3.50 -11.99
CA LEU A 222 13.99 3.78 -11.22
C LEU A 222 13.68 5.28 -11.16
N TYR A 223 14.71 6.10 -10.91
CA TYR A 223 14.59 7.55 -10.97
C TYR A 223 14.15 8.04 -12.35
N ALA A 224 14.77 7.53 -13.41
CA ALA A 224 14.41 7.86 -14.78
C ALA A 224 12.95 7.50 -15.06
N LYS A 225 12.51 6.30 -14.69
CA LYS A 225 11.12 5.84 -14.82
C LYS A 225 10.15 6.77 -14.09
N PHE A 226 10.48 7.19 -12.87
CA PHE A 226 9.62 8.05 -12.05
C PHE A 226 9.47 9.46 -12.63
N ILE A 227 10.55 10.09 -13.11
CA ILE A 227 10.49 11.49 -13.56
C ILE A 227 10.09 11.67 -15.02
N LEU A 228 10.13 10.61 -15.84
CA LEU A 228 9.82 10.73 -17.25
C LEU A 228 8.32 11.05 -17.45
N PRO A 229 7.98 12.08 -18.25
CA PRO A 229 6.62 12.54 -18.45
C PRO A 229 5.91 11.63 -19.44
N CYS A 230 5.35 10.54 -18.94
CA CYS A 230 4.60 9.59 -19.74
C CYS A 230 3.54 8.87 -18.90
N ILE A 231 2.49 8.38 -19.58
CA ILE A 231 1.56 7.40 -19.03
C ILE A 231 1.99 6.03 -19.55
N GLU A 232 2.33 5.16 -18.62
CA GLU A 232 2.81 3.82 -18.90
C GLU A 232 1.68 2.94 -19.46
N LYS A 233 2.03 2.10 -20.44
CA LYS A 233 1.08 1.16 -21.02
C LYS A 233 0.78 0.03 -20.05
N SER A 234 -0.51 -0.23 -19.89
CA SER A 234 -1.01 -1.24 -18.97
C SER A 234 -0.82 -2.65 -19.53
N LYS A 235 -0.29 -3.52 -18.69
CA LYS A 235 -0.25 -4.97 -18.82
C LYS A 235 -1.54 -5.56 -18.24
N LYS A 236 -1.84 -6.80 -18.59
CA LYS A 236 -2.99 -7.53 -18.04
C LYS A 236 -2.79 -7.76 -16.53
N LEU A 237 -3.86 -7.59 -15.75
CA LEU A 237 -3.87 -7.93 -14.33
C LEU A 237 -3.60 -9.41 -14.11
N ILE A 238 -2.84 -9.71 -13.07
CA ILE A 238 -2.46 -11.07 -12.66
C ILE A 238 -3.54 -11.64 -11.74
N SER A 239 -4.16 -12.76 -12.13
CA SER A 239 -5.22 -13.40 -11.34
C SER A 239 -4.68 -13.96 -10.02
N ASN A 240 -5.50 -13.85 -8.98
CA ASN A 240 -5.29 -14.49 -7.68
C ASN A 240 -5.35 -16.03 -7.75
N ASP A 241 -5.97 -16.60 -8.78
CA ASP A 241 -6.05 -18.05 -9.02
C ASP A 241 -4.76 -18.64 -9.60
N SER A 242 -3.76 -17.81 -9.90
CA SER A 242 -2.51 -18.27 -10.47
C SER A 242 -1.72 -19.10 -9.45
N TYR A 243 -1.71 -20.43 -9.62
CA TYR A 243 -0.96 -21.34 -8.75
C TYR A 243 0.54 -21.02 -8.73
N LEU A 244 1.10 -20.56 -9.84
CA LEU A 244 2.50 -20.11 -9.92
C LEU A 244 2.74 -18.95 -8.95
N LYS A 245 1.80 -17.99 -8.89
CA LYS A 245 1.91 -16.84 -7.98
C LYS A 245 1.69 -17.23 -6.52
N MET A 246 0.83 -18.20 -6.27
CA MET A 246 0.71 -18.81 -4.93
C MET A 246 2.03 -19.46 -4.50
N ILE A 247 2.73 -20.17 -5.38
CA ILE A 247 4.04 -20.78 -5.09
C ILE A 247 5.12 -19.71 -4.93
N GLU A 248 5.11 -18.66 -5.75
CA GLU A 248 6.07 -17.57 -5.67
C GLU A 248 5.90 -16.71 -4.42
N HIS A 249 4.72 -16.63 -3.80
CA HIS A 249 4.54 -15.96 -2.52
C HIS A 249 5.10 -16.83 -1.38
N LYS A 250 6.19 -16.38 -0.75
CA LYS A 250 6.98 -17.15 0.22
C LYS A 250 6.82 -16.71 1.66
N GLY A 251 6.47 -15.45 1.95
CA GLY A 251 6.57 -14.94 3.31
C GLY A 251 5.45 -14.01 3.70
N GLN A 252 4.95 -14.17 4.93
CA GLN A 252 3.91 -13.32 5.51
C GLN A 252 4.31 -12.90 6.92
N MET A 253 4.32 -11.60 7.22
CA MET A 253 4.77 -11.14 8.53
C MET A 253 3.76 -11.41 9.65
N GLY A 254 2.46 -11.39 9.36
CA GLY A 254 1.38 -11.58 10.34
C GLY A 254 0.54 -12.83 10.07
N GLY A 255 0.27 -13.63 11.11
CA GLY A 255 -0.46 -14.90 10.98
C GLY A 255 -1.92 -14.86 11.41
N GLU A 256 -2.42 -13.72 11.90
CA GLU A 256 -3.76 -13.60 12.49
C GLU A 256 -4.88 -13.64 11.43
N TYR A 257 -4.63 -13.02 10.29
CA TYR A 257 -5.59 -12.90 9.18
C TYR A 257 -4.89 -13.13 7.83
N PRO A 258 -5.56 -13.78 6.86
CA PRO A 258 -5.02 -13.92 5.52
C PRO A 258 -5.03 -12.57 4.79
N LEU A 259 -4.28 -12.50 3.68
CA LEU A 259 -4.35 -11.33 2.80
C LEU A 259 -5.75 -11.20 2.19
N ALA A 260 -6.28 -9.97 2.18
CA ALA A 260 -7.47 -9.66 1.41
C ALA A 260 -7.20 -9.87 -0.10
N GLU A 261 -8.25 -10.07 -0.89
CA GLU A 261 -8.16 -10.36 -2.32
C GLU A 261 -7.35 -9.28 -3.08
N SER A 262 -7.64 -8.01 -2.85
CA SER A 262 -6.90 -6.90 -3.47
C SER A 262 -5.44 -6.76 -2.98
N GLN A 263 -5.16 -7.15 -1.73
CA GLN A 263 -3.80 -7.15 -1.19
C GLN A 263 -2.98 -8.29 -1.81
N ARG A 264 -3.57 -9.48 -1.93
CA ARG A 264 -2.95 -10.63 -2.60
C ARG A 264 -2.65 -10.31 -4.06
N GLU A 265 -3.59 -9.66 -4.74
CA GLU A 265 -3.38 -9.21 -6.10
C GLU A 265 -2.16 -8.26 -6.16
N ALA A 266 -2.04 -7.30 -5.25
CA ALA A 266 -0.88 -6.41 -5.20
C ALA A 266 0.45 -7.16 -4.94
N VAL A 267 0.47 -8.19 -4.08
CA VAL A 267 1.64 -9.06 -3.88
C VAL A 267 1.99 -9.82 -5.17
N ASN A 268 1.00 -10.34 -5.89
CA ASN A 268 1.22 -11.03 -7.16
C ASN A 268 1.84 -10.10 -8.20
N HIS A 269 1.41 -8.85 -8.29
CA HIS A 269 1.99 -7.86 -9.19
C HIS A 269 3.39 -7.42 -8.75
N PHE A 270 3.62 -7.31 -7.44
CA PHE A 270 4.95 -7.03 -6.90
C PHE A 270 5.98 -8.11 -7.27
N SER A 271 5.56 -9.38 -7.33
CA SER A 271 6.46 -10.49 -7.70
C SER A 271 7.05 -10.38 -9.11
N GLU A 272 6.38 -9.67 -10.03
CA GLU A 272 6.84 -9.42 -11.41
C GLU A 272 7.72 -8.18 -11.54
N LEU A 273 7.84 -7.39 -10.47
CA LEU A 273 8.50 -6.09 -10.52
C LEU A 273 10.01 -6.23 -10.70
N LYS A 274 10.53 -5.66 -11.80
CA LYS A 274 11.96 -5.67 -12.13
C LYS A 274 12.67 -4.43 -11.59
N ASP A 275 14.01 -4.49 -11.56
CA ASP A 275 14.83 -3.31 -11.29
C ASP A 275 14.52 -2.20 -12.31
N GLY A 276 14.29 -0.98 -11.80
CA GLY A 276 13.86 0.19 -12.57
C GLY A 276 12.34 0.38 -12.63
N GLU A 277 11.54 -0.58 -12.17
CA GLU A 277 10.09 -0.49 -12.17
C GLU A 277 9.53 -0.09 -10.78
N LEU A 278 8.31 0.44 -10.79
CA LEU A 278 7.54 0.74 -9.58
C LEU A 278 6.12 0.20 -9.68
N LEU A 279 5.51 -0.03 -8.53
CA LEU A 279 4.11 -0.43 -8.40
C LEU A 279 3.36 0.62 -7.58
N ALA A 280 2.29 1.17 -8.15
CA ALA A 280 1.41 2.09 -7.46
C ALA A 280 0.20 1.34 -6.88
N VAL A 281 -0.08 1.54 -5.59
CA VAL A 281 -1.20 0.91 -4.89
C VAL A 281 -2.00 1.97 -4.15
N SER A 282 -3.21 2.23 -4.64
CA SER A 282 -4.14 3.18 -4.03
C SER A 282 -5.03 2.49 -3.00
N GLY A 283 -5.34 3.18 -1.92
CA GLY A 283 -6.40 2.73 -1.01
C GLY A 283 -6.63 3.65 0.17
N PRO A 284 -7.89 3.88 0.60
CA PRO A 284 -8.20 4.65 1.79
C PRO A 284 -7.57 4.06 3.06
N PRO A 285 -7.53 4.80 4.17
CA PRO A 285 -7.03 4.23 5.41
C PRO A 285 -8.08 3.24 5.96
N GLY A 286 -7.63 2.09 6.47
CA GLY A 286 -8.50 0.96 6.83
C GLY A 286 -8.60 -0.16 5.78
N THR A 287 -7.93 -0.04 4.62
CA THR A 287 -7.82 -1.11 3.60
C THR A 287 -6.59 -2.01 3.76
N GLY A 288 -5.81 -1.81 4.83
CA GLY A 288 -4.65 -2.64 5.16
C GLY A 288 -3.40 -2.37 4.32
N LYS A 289 -3.16 -1.12 3.91
CA LYS A 289 -1.90 -0.67 3.27
C LYS A 289 -0.65 -1.16 3.99
N THR A 290 -0.58 -0.99 5.32
CA THR A 290 0.59 -1.39 6.10
C THR A 290 0.74 -2.91 6.18
N THR A 291 -0.37 -3.65 6.25
CA THR A 291 -0.37 -5.11 6.16
C THR A 291 0.18 -5.58 4.82
N LEU A 292 -0.21 -4.95 3.71
CA LEU A 292 0.38 -5.22 2.38
C LEU A 292 1.90 -5.00 2.39
N LEU A 293 2.37 -3.87 2.94
CA LEU A 293 3.80 -3.54 3.00
C LEU A 293 4.58 -4.57 3.83
N GLN A 294 4.06 -4.96 4.99
CA GLN A 294 4.65 -6.01 5.83
C GLN A 294 4.77 -7.34 5.08
N SER A 295 3.74 -7.69 4.31
CA SER A 295 3.69 -8.92 3.52
C SER A 295 4.73 -8.91 2.41
N ILE A 296 4.86 -7.80 1.67
CA ILE A 296 5.90 -7.62 0.64
C ILE A 296 7.31 -7.72 1.25
N VAL A 297 7.55 -7.09 2.39
CA VAL A 297 8.86 -7.15 3.06
C VAL A 297 9.16 -8.57 3.52
N ALA A 298 8.20 -9.26 4.15
CA ALA A 298 8.36 -10.65 4.56
C ALA A 298 8.63 -11.57 3.36
N ASP A 299 7.88 -11.43 2.27
CA ASP A 299 8.07 -12.21 1.05
C ASP A 299 9.50 -12.06 0.48
N MET A 300 10.00 -10.83 0.36
CA MET A 300 11.38 -10.59 -0.06
C MET A 300 12.41 -11.20 0.90
N TYR A 301 12.16 -11.06 2.20
CA TYR A 301 13.06 -11.54 3.24
C TYR A 301 13.21 -13.06 3.21
N VAL A 302 12.09 -13.77 3.09
CA VAL A 302 12.03 -15.24 2.97
C VAL A 302 12.63 -15.71 1.66
N LYS A 303 12.31 -15.07 0.52
CA LYS A 303 12.91 -15.41 -0.78
C LYS A 303 14.43 -15.35 -0.75
N ASN A 304 14.99 -14.26 -0.23
CA ASN A 304 16.43 -14.12 -0.12
C ASN A 304 17.03 -15.16 0.85
N ALA A 305 16.32 -15.51 1.94
CA ALA A 305 16.78 -16.53 2.87
C ALA A 305 16.84 -17.91 2.20
N LEU A 306 15.75 -18.33 1.53
CA LEU A 306 15.68 -19.59 0.76
C LEU A 306 16.80 -19.70 -0.26
N GLU A 307 17.12 -18.60 -0.96
CA GLU A 307 18.20 -18.53 -1.95
C GLU A 307 19.61 -18.34 -1.34
N GLY A 308 19.74 -18.24 -0.01
CA GLY A 308 21.01 -18.01 0.67
C GLY A 308 21.64 -16.62 0.42
N LYS A 309 20.87 -15.67 -0.13
CA LYS A 309 21.33 -14.30 -0.45
C LYS A 309 21.42 -13.43 0.81
N LYS A 310 21.99 -12.23 0.68
CA LYS A 310 21.99 -11.24 1.76
C LYS A 310 20.56 -10.76 2.06
N ALA A 311 20.32 -10.36 3.32
CA ALA A 311 19.07 -9.74 3.71
C ALA A 311 18.81 -8.49 2.83
N PRO A 312 17.59 -8.32 2.30
CA PRO A 312 17.26 -7.17 1.45
C PRO A 312 17.29 -5.87 2.27
N VAL A 313 17.88 -4.82 1.71
CA VAL A 313 17.85 -3.48 2.31
C VAL A 313 16.55 -2.79 1.88
N VAL A 314 15.58 -2.72 2.79
CA VAL A 314 14.30 -2.05 2.57
C VAL A 314 14.28 -0.69 3.28
N VAL A 315 13.87 0.35 2.56
CA VAL A 315 13.67 1.69 3.13
C VAL A 315 12.23 2.11 2.97
N ALA A 316 11.59 2.53 4.06
CA ALA A 316 10.26 3.14 4.04
C ALA A 316 10.34 4.64 4.32
N SER A 317 9.65 5.44 3.52
CA SER A 317 9.71 6.90 3.59
C SER A 317 8.40 7.62 3.35
N SER A 318 8.25 8.73 4.07
CA SER A 318 7.16 9.70 3.94
C SER A 318 7.67 11.10 4.29
N THR A 319 6.89 12.15 4.00
CA THR A 319 7.16 13.51 4.48
C THR A 319 6.63 13.75 5.89
N ASN A 320 5.66 12.96 6.32
CA ASN A 320 5.00 13.10 7.61
C ASN A 320 5.64 12.21 8.68
N ASN A 321 6.11 12.81 9.78
CA ASN A 321 6.65 12.06 10.92
C ASN A 321 5.63 11.08 11.50
N GLN A 322 4.34 11.42 11.51
CA GLN A 322 3.29 10.51 12.02
C GLN A 322 3.16 9.27 11.13
N ALA A 323 3.26 9.41 9.81
CA ALA A 323 3.23 8.28 8.89
C ALA A 323 4.46 7.37 9.12
N VAL A 324 5.64 7.96 9.32
CA VAL A 324 6.86 7.25 9.71
C VAL A 324 6.66 6.47 11.01
N THR A 325 6.10 7.08 12.06
CA THR A 325 5.84 6.38 13.32
C THR A 325 4.81 5.27 13.18
N ASN A 326 3.77 5.46 12.36
CA ASN A 326 2.77 4.43 12.10
C ASN A 326 3.38 3.17 11.46
N ILE A 327 4.34 3.34 10.54
CA ILE A 327 5.09 2.22 9.96
C ILE A 327 5.92 1.53 11.05
N ILE A 328 6.67 2.29 11.86
CA ILE A 328 7.50 1.74 12.94
C ILE A 328 6.65 0.93 13.92
N ASP A 329 5.52 1.48 14.35
CA ASP A 329 4.60 0.82 15.29
C ASP A 329 4.02 -0.46 14.70
N SER A 330 3.65 -0.45 13.41
CA SER A 330 3.14 -1.64 12.73
C SER A 330 4.18 -2.76 12.65
N PHE A 331 5.41 -2.44 12.25
CA PHE A 331 6.50 -3.41 12.16
C PHE A 331 7.06 -3.85 13.53
N GLY A 332 6.74 -3.12 14.60
CA GLY A 332 7.04 -3.52 15.98
C GLY A 332 5.98 -4.41 16.63
N ASN A 333 4.71 -4.29 16.21
CA ASN A 333 3.58 -4.99 16.82
C ASN A 333 3.01 -6.07 15.90
N VAL A 334 3.76 -7.17 15.73
CA VAL A 334 3.27 -8.35 15.03
C VAL A 334 2.49 -9.24 16.01
N THR A 335 1.20 -9.46 15.78
CA THR A 335 0.38 -10.36 16.60
C THR A 335 0.95 -11.77 16.53
N LYS A 336 1.22 -12.35 17.71
CA LYS A 336 1.65 -13.74 17.85
C LYS A 336 0.44 -14.68 17.80
N ILE A 337 0.58 -15.77 17.08
CA ILE A 337 -0.45 -16.80 16.91
C ILE A 337 -0.19 -18.09 17.71
N GLY A 338 0.96 -18.19 18.40
CA GLY A 338 1.23 -19.22 19.41
C GLY A 338 2.08 -20.40 18.91
N ILE A 339 3.18 -20.15 18.21
CA ILE A 339 4.06 -21.17 17.62
C ILE A 339 5.30 -21.41 18.49
N LYS A 340 5.18 -22.29 19.49
CA LYS A 340 6.27 -22.64 20.43
C LYS A 340 6.97 -21.38 20.97
N ASN A 341 8.29 -21.29 20.81
CA ASN A 341 9.14 -20.13 21.11
C ASN A 341 9.71 -19.46 19.84
N LEU A 342 9.12 -19.73 18.67
CA LEU A 342 9.58 -19.21 17.39
C LEU A 342 9.24 -17.72 17.21
N GLU A 343 8.12 -17.27 17.80
CA GLU A 343 7.61 -15.91 17.61
C GLU A 343 8.26 -14.89 18.56
N GLU A 344 9.56 -15.03 18.79
CA GLU A 344 10.34 -14.22 19.72
C GLU A 344 11.68 -13.84 19.10
N ARG A 345 12.16 -12.62 19.35
CA ARG A 345 13.51 -12.23 18.90
C ARG A 345 14.56 -12.97 19.74
N TRP A 346 15.49 -13.65 19.08
CA TRP A 346 16.55 -14.41 19.75
C TRP A 346 17.86 -13.62 19.90
N ILE A 347 17.85 -12.34 19.51
CA ILE A 347 18.92 -11.36 19.77
C ILE A 347 18.49 -10.44 20.92
N GLU A 348 19.41 -10.17 21.86
CA GLU A 348 19.15 -9.32 23.02
C GLU A 348 18.99 -7.84 22.64
N GLY A 349 17.97 -7.19 23.19
CA GLY A 349 17.69 -5.77 22.94
C GLY A 349 16.97 -5.49 21.61
N VAL A 350 16.63 -6.52 20.83
CA VAL A 350 15.87 -6.37 19.58
C VAL A 350 14.40 -6.68 19.82
N ASN A 351 13.54 -5.72 19.50
CA ASN A 351 12.10 -5.79 19.75
C ASN A 351 11.23 -5.46 18.52
N SER A 352 11.81 -5.00 17.41
CA SER A 352 11.05 -4.60 16.22
C SER A 352 11.76 -4.97 14.91
N PHE A 353 10.98 -5.20 13.85
CA PHE A 353 11.47 -5.37 12.49
C PHE A 353 11.74 -4.04 11.78
N ALA A 354 11.32 -2.92 12.39
CA ALA A 354 11.62 -1.58 11.94
C ALA A 354 12.80 -0.95 12.70
N LEU A 355 13.59 -0.17 11.96
CA LEU A 355 14.69 0.62 12.48
C LEU A 355 14.52 2.09 12.07
N TYR A 356 14.42 2.98 13.06
CA TYR A 356 14.17 4.39 12.82
C TYR A 356 15.47 5.18 12.60
N PHE A 357 15.50 6.05 11.60
CA PHE A 357 16.58 7.04 11.40
C PHE A 357 16.04 8.47 11.62
N PRO A 358 15.89 8.91 12.88
CA PRO A 358 15.33 10.21 13.25
C PRO A 358 16.23 11.38 12.83
N SER A 359 15.61 12.56 12.69
CA SER A 359 16.35 13.83 12.80
C SER A 359 16.82 14.05 14.24
N ASP A 360 17.80 14.93 14.44
CA ASP A 360 18.35 15.19 15.78
C ASP A 360 17.26 15.68 16.76
N SER A 361 16.34 16.53 16.29
CA SER A 361 15.17 17.00 17.05
C SER A 361 14.13 15.93 17.41
N LYS A 362 14.24 14.71 16.86
CA LYS A 362 13.29 13.61 17.09
C LYS A 362 13.91 12.44 17.85
N LYS A 363 15.19 12.51 18.22
CA LYS A 363 15.86 11.47 19.02
C LYS A 363 15.21 11.29 20.39
N GLU A 364 14.95 12.37 21.12
CA GLU A 364 14.28 12.31 22.43
C GLU A 364 12.84 11.75 22.35
N ASP A 365 12.12 12.00 21.25
CA ASP A 365 10.79 11.42 21.03
C ASP A 365 10.88 9.91 20.74
N ALA A 366 11.88 9.49 19.96
CA ALA A 366 12.16 8.09 19.69
C ALA A 366 12.50 7.34 20.99
N GLU A 367 13.32 7.94 21.86
CA GLU A 367 13.66 7.38 23.17
C GLU A 367 12.44 7.27 24.09
N ARG A 368 11.62 8.32 24.19
CA ARG A 368 10.39 8.30 24.98
C ARG A 368 9.40 7.24 24.52
N ARG A 369 9.40 6.91 23.21
CA ARG A 369 8.57 5.86 22.62
C ARG A 369 9.25 4.49 22.59
N CYS A 370 10.47 4.37 23.11
CA CYS A 370 11.28 3.15 23.11
C CYS A 370 11.52 2.57 21.70
N TYR A 371 11.61 3.42 20.68
CA TYR A 371 11.92 2.97 19.32
C TYR A 371 13.40 2.60 19.17
N GLN A 372 13.66 1.53 18.39
CA GLN A 372 15.01 1.21 17.94
C GLN A 372 15.43 2.26 16.92
N TYR A 373 16.50 3.00 17.20
CA TYR A 373 16.97 4.04 16.30
C TYR A 373 18.49 4.06 16.14
N THR A 374 18.95 4.51 14.98
CA THR A 374 20.37 4.69 14.65
C THR A 374 20.56 5.77 13.58
N SER A 375 21.79 5.99 13.16
CA SER A 375 22.19 6.84 12.04
C SER A 375 23.17 6.12 11.13
N ASN A 376 23.55 6.76 10.01
CA ASN A 376 24.64 6.30 9.15
C ASN A 376 26.01 6.16 9.84
N ARG A 377 26.16 6.61 11.09
CA ARG A 377 27.35 6.39 11.91
C ARG A 377 27.35 5.05 12.65
N GLY A 378 26.21 4.35 12.72
CA GLY A 378 26.07 3.11 13.48
C GLY A 378 26.08 3.32 15.00
N ASP A 379 25.43 4.40 15.46
CA ASP A 379 25.25 4.78 16.87
C ASP A 379 23.94 4.22 17.47
N GLY A 380 23.72 4.48 18.76
CA GLY A 380 22.49 4.09 19.46
C GLY A 380 22.26 2.58 19.43
N PHE A 381 21.15 2.15 18.80
CA PHE A 381 20.78 0.74 18.69
C PHE A 381 21.88 -0.12 18.04
N ALA A 382 22.46 0.34 16.93
CA ALA A 382 23.46 -0.42 16.16
C ALA A 382 24.76 -0.66 16.94
N LEU A 383 25.13 0.28 17.82
CA LEU A 383 26.28 0.13 18.71
C LEU A 383 25.97 -0.87 19.84
N ASN A 384 24.78 -0.75 20.43
CA ASN A 384 24.38 -1.57 21.58
C ASN A 384 24.28 -3.07 21.23
N ILE A 385 23.69 -3.40 20.07
CA ILE A 385 23.54 -4.79 19.64
C ILE A 385 24.89 -5.43 19.26
N ASP A 386 25.82 -4.68 18.67
CA ASP A 386 27.11 -5.20 18.24
C ASP A 386 28.17 -5.26 19.35
N SER A 387 27.83 -4.83 20.57
CA SER A 387 28.74 -4.92 21.72
C SER A 387 29.10 -6.38 22.04
N ASP A 388 30.35 -6.63 22.44
CA ASP A 388 30.81 -7.99 22.77
C ASP A 388 29.95 -8.65 23.86
N GLU A 389 29.49 -7.86 24.83
CA GLU A 389 28.58 -8.34 25.89
C GLU A 389 27.23 -8.80 25.31
N ASN A 390 26.64 -8.03 24.39
CA ASN A 390 25.37 -8.41 23.75
C ASN A 390 25.56 -9.62 22.84
N LEU A 391 26.63 -9.68 22.04
CA LEU A 391 26.95 -10.82 21.19
C LEU A 391 27.02 -12.12 22.00
N MET A 392 27.69 -12.12 23.16
CA MET A 392 27.76 -13.30 24.05
C MET A 392 26.40 -13.70 24.62
N LYS A 393 25.58 -12.72 25.06
CA LYS A 393 24.23 -12.98 25.58
C LYS A 393 23.31 -13.54 24.49
N SER A 394 23.33 -12.92 23.32
CA SER A 394 22.55 -13.32 22.14
C SER A 394 22.96 -14.70 21.63
N GLU A 395 24.25 -15.03 21.62
CA GLU A 395 24.73 -16.37 21.26
C GLU A 395 24.15 -17.44 22.19
N LYS A 396 24.22 -17.21 23.51
CA LYS A 396 23.64 -18.11 24.50
C LYS A 396 22.12 -18.26 24.31
N LYS A 397 21.40 -17.14 24.16
CA LYS A 397 19.95 -17.12 23.94
C LYS A 397 19.54 -17.84 22.66
N MET A 398 20.29 -17.67 21.57
CA MET A 398 20.07 -18.37 20.31
C MET A 398 20.20 -19.88 20.48
N ILE A 399 21.27 -20.36 21.10
CA ILE A 399 21.50 -21.80 21.32
C ILE A 399 20.40 -22.40 22.21
N GLU A 400 20.01 -21.72 23.28
CA GLU A 400 18.94 -22.15 24.19
C GLU A 400 17.59 -22.25 23.46
N ASN A 401 17.23 -21.22 22.68
CA ASN A 401 15.96 -21.18 21.98
C ASN A 401 15.87 -22.19 20.83
N VAL A 402 16.93 -22.34 20.04
CA VAL A 402 17.00 -23.37 19.00
C VAL A 402 16.93 -24.75 19.63
N SER A 403 17.67 -24.99 20.73
CA SER A 403 17.63 -26.28 21.42
C SER A 403 16.23 -26.61 21.92
N LYS A 404 15.50 -25.61 22.45
CA LYS A 404 14.10 -25.74 22.89
C LYS A 404 13.15 -25.98 21.71
N TYR A 405 13.30 -25.24 20.62
CA TYR A 405 12.40 -25.33 19.47
C TYR A 405 12.48 -26.69 18.75
N PHE A 406 13.71 -27.15 18.50
CA PHE A 406 14.01 -28.44 17.84
C PHE A 406 14.05 -29.63 18.79
N ASN A 407 13.96 -29.40 20.10
CA ASN A 407 14.14 -30.42 21.13
C ASN A 407 15.43 -31.25 20.95
N LYS A 408 16.53 -30.56 20.62
CA LYS A 408 17.85 -31.14 20.34
C LYS A 408 18.92 -30.31 21.04
N LYS A 409 19.91 -30.93 21.66
CA LYS A 409 21.06 -30.20 22.21
C LYS A 409 21.95 -29.67 21.08
N ILE A 410 22.14 -28.35 21.04
CA ILE A 410 22.95 -27.67 20.01
C ILE A 410 24.26 -27.15 20.61
N ASN A 411 25.35 -27.22 19.84
CA ASN A 411 26.69 -26.88 20.36
C ASN A 411 27.28 -25.57 19.81
N GLY A 412 26.61 -24.91 18.86
CA GLY A 412 27.08 -23.61 18.35
C GLY A 412 26.20 -23.00 17.26
N ILE A 413 26.45 -21.74 16.92
CA ILE A 413 25.62 -20.94 16.00
C ILE A 413 25.61 -21.49 14.57
N SER A 414 26.72 -22.07 14.10
CA SER A 414 26.72 -22.68 12.76
C SER A 414 25.75 -23.87 12.69
N GLU A 415 25.64 -24.68 13.74
CA GLU A 415 24.66 -25.78 13.79
C GLU A 415 23.23 -25.24 13.85
N CYS A 416 22.99 -24.17 14.63
CA CYS A 416 21.69 -23.47 14.65
C CYS A 416 21.26 -23.04 13.24
N LYS A 417 22.16 -22.35 12.52
CA LYS A 417 21.91 -21.83 11.18
C LYS A 417 21.52 -22.95 10.20
N GLU A 418 22.28 -24.04 10.16
CA GLU A 418 22.01 -25.16 9.25
C GLU A 418 20.68 -25.86 9.58
N LEU A 419 20.35 -26.05 10.86
CA LEU A 419 19.06 -26.64 11.26
C LEU A 419 17.87 -25.77 10.84
N ILE A 420 17.91 -24.48 11.17
CA ILE A 420 16.85 -23.52 10.80
C ILE A 420 16.70 -23.46 9.28
N TYR A 421 17.81 -23.38 8.54
CA TYR A 421 17.79 -23.31 7.09
C TYR A 421 17.23 -24.59 6.45
N SER A 422 17.61 -25.76 6.96
CA SER A 422 17.09 -27.04 6.48
C SER A 422 15.58 -27.19 6.70
N GLU A 423 15.08 -26.70 7.84
CA GLU A 423 13.65 -26.71 8.15
C GLU A 423 12.87 -25.75 7.24
N LEU A 424 13.39 -24.55 7.01
CA LEU A 424 12.82 -23.58 6.09
C LEU A 424 12.68 -24.15 4.66
N ILE A 425 13.72 -24.83 4.15
CA ILE A 425 13.68 -25.46 2.83
C ILE A 425 12.63 -26.57 2.76
N GLU A 426 12.60 -27.46 3.75
CA GLU A 426 11.66 -28.58 3.74
C GLU A 426 10.21 -28.10 3.86
N ILE A 427 9.92 -27.09 4.68
CA ILE A 427 8.59 -26.48 4.76
C ILE A 427 8.17 -25.86 3.43
N ASP A 428 9.03 -25.07 2.77
CA ASP A 428 8.72 -24.46 1.48
C ASP A 428 8.45 -25.53 0.40
N LYS A 429 9.25 -26.58 0.39
CA LYS A 429 9.11 -27.70 -0.55
C LYS A 429 7.78 -28.43 -0.38
N GLU A 430 7.38 -28.74 0.85
CA GLU A 430 6.09 -29.40 1.12
C GLU A 430 4.90 -28.49 0.81
N LYS A 431 4.98 -27.20 1.15
CA LYS A 431 3.99 -26.19 0.73
C LYS A 431 3.83 -26.17 -0.80
N ASN A 432 4.92 -26.15 -1.55
CA ASN A 432 4.86 -26.09 -3.01
C ASN A 432 4.23 -27.36 -3.61
N LYS A 433 4.51 -28.54 -3.02
CA LYS A 433 3.86 -29.80 -3.43
C LYS A 433 2.36 -29.78 -3.15
N ILE A 434 1.93 -29.26 -2.00
CA ILE A 434 0.51 -29.11 -1.66
C ILE A 434 -0.19 -28.25 -2.70
N ILE A 435 0.34 -27.05 -2.99
CA ILE A 435 -0.27 -26.14 -3.98
C ILE A 435 -0.32 -26.80 -5.37
N SER A 436 0.75 -27.48 -5.79
CA SER A 436 0.82 -28.16 -7.09
C SER A 436 -0.21 -29.29 -7.23
N ASP A 437 -0.26 -30.22 -6.27
CA ASP A 437 -1.18 -31.36 -6.33
C ASP A 437 -2.65 -30.90 -6.21
N LEU A 438 -2.93 -29.85 -5.41
CA LEU A 438 -4.27 -29.25 -5.33
C LEU A 438 -4.69 -28.56 -6.62
N TYR A 439 -3.78 -27.83 -7.26
CA TYR A 439 -4.05 -27.21 -8.54
C TYR A 439 -4.36 -28.26 -9.61
N GLU A 440 -3.61 -29.36 -9.63
CA GLU A 440 -3.87 -30.48 -10.52
C GLU A 440 -5.25 -31.09 -10.29
N ILE A 441 -5.64 -31.36 -9.03
CA ILE A 441 -7.00 -31.81 -8.69
C ILE A 441 -8.04 -30.82 -9.22
N ARG A 442 -7.88 -29.52 -8.94
CA ARG A 442 -8.80 -28.46 -9.36
C ARG A 442 -8.94 -28.39 -10.89
N SER A 443 -7.85 -28.58 -11.62
CA SER A 443 -7.86 -28.59 -13.10
C SER A 443 -8.70 -29.73 -13.70
N ILE A 444 -8.78 -30.87 -12.99
CA ILE A 444 -9.55 -32.05 -13.41
C ILE A 444 -11.03 -31.90 -13.04
N ILE A 445 -11.34 -31.56 -11.79
CA ILE A 445 -12.73 -31.50 -11.28
C ILE A 445 -13.49 -30.24 -11.74
N LYS A 446 -12.75 -29.21 -12.17
CA LYS A 446 -13.26 -27.89 -12.57
C LYS A 446 -14.05 -27.22 -11.45
N GLU A 447 -15.34 -26.98 -11.65
CA GLU A 447 -16.22 -26.31 -10.67
C GLU A 447 -16.84 -27.27 -9.64
N ASN A 448 -16.76 -28.57 -9.88
CA ASN A 448 -17.31 -29.56 -8.96
C ASN A 448 -16.43 -29.69 -7.71
N THR A 449 -17.04 -30.09 -6.59
CA THR A 449 -16.28 -30.64 -5.46
C THR A 449 -15.67 -32.00 -5.83
N VAL A 450 -14.65 -32.43 -5.09
CA VAL A 450 -14.06 -33.77 -5.27
C VAL A 450 -15.12 -34.85 -5.09
N VAL A 451 -16.02 -34.68 -4.11
CA VAL A 451 -17.10 -35.64 -3.83
C VAL A 451 -18.11 -35.72 -4.97
N GLU A 452 -18.55 -34.58 -5.49
CA GLU A 452 -19.48 -34.54 -6.63
C GLU A 452 -18.86 -35.12 -7.89
N TYR A 453 -17.61 -34.77 -8.18
CA TYR A 453 -16.93 -35.28 -9.36
C TYR A 453 -16.72 -36.80 -9.29
N LEU A 454 -16.35 -37.32 -8.11
CA LEU A 454 -16.26 -38.77 -7.90
C LEU A 454 -17.61 -39.47 -8.09
N LYS A 455 -18.72 -38.87 -7.65
CA LYS A 455 -20.07 -39.39 -7.91
C LYS A 455 -20.42 -39.39 -9.40
N ILE A 456 -20.06 -38.33 -10.14
CA ILE A 456 -20.26 -38.25 -11.59
C ILE A 456 -19.51 -39.39 -12.29
N LEU A 457 -18.26 -39.64 -11.91
CA LEU A 457 -17.45 -40.74 -12.45
C LEU A 457 -18.07 -42.10 -12.12
N GLU A 458 -18.54 -42.31 -10.89
CA GLU A 458 -19.20 -43.55 -10.47
C GLU A 458 -20.49 -43.80 -11.25
N GLN A 459 -21.33 -42.76 -11.42
CA GLN A 459 -22.56 -42.84 -12.20
C GLN A 459 -22.26 -43.19 -13.67
N ALA A 460 -21.24 -42.57 -14.27
CA ALA A 460 -20.82 -42.86 -15.63
C ALA A 460 -20.31 -44.31 -15.79
N ILE A 461 -19.49 -44.78 -14.84
CA ILE A 461 -19.02 -46.17 -14.81
C ILE A 461 -20.20 -47.14 -14.69
N LEU A 462 -21.17 -46.83 -13.82
CA LEU A 462 -22.35 -47.66 -13.62
C LEU A 462 -23.20 -47.74 -14.89
N ASN A 463 -23.44 -46.62 -15.56
CA ASN A 463 -24.20 -46.54 -16.81
C ASN A 463 -23.52 -47.30 -17.96
N CYS A 464 -22.19 -47.16 -18.11
CA CYS A 464 -21.46 -47.95 -19.11
C CYS A 464 -21.48 -49.44 -18.77
N SER A 465 -21.37 -49.81 -17.50
CA SER A 465 -21.38 -51.20 -17.05
C SER A 465 -22.75 -51.85 -17.24
N SER A 466 -23.85 -51.11 -17.04
CA SER A 466 -25.20 -51.60 -17.31
C SER A 466 -25.44 -51.77 -18.81
N LYS A 467 -24.98 -50.83 -19.64
CA LYS A 467 -25.06 -50.94 -21.10
C LYS A 467 -24.24 -52.10 -21.64
N GLU A 468 -23.05 -52.33 -21.11
CA GLU A 468 -22.22 -53.50 -21.44
C GLU A 468 -22.97 -54.80 -21.15
N LYS A 469 -23.59 -54.94 -19.96
CA LYS A 469 -24.39 -56.13 -19.61
C LYS A 469 -25.59 -56.35 -20.54
N GLU A 470 -26.26 -55.27 -20.95
CA GLU A 470 -27.38 -55.33 -21.92
C GLU A 470 -26.90 -55.79 -23.30
N LEU A 471 -25.75 -55.29 -23.75
CA LEU A 471 -25.14 -55.68 -25.02
C LEU A 471 -24.65 -57.14 -24.99
N GLU A 472 -24.07 -57.59 -23.87
CA GLU A 472 -23.66 -58.98 -23.68
C GLU A 472 -24.86 -59.93 -23.68
N SER A 473 -25.97 -59.58 -23.03
CA SER A 473 -27.19 -60.39 -23.05
C SER A 473 -27.79 -60.47 -24.46
N LYS A 474 -27.83 -59.35 -25.19
CA LYS A 474 -28.26 -59.32 -26.60
C LYS A 474 -27.37 -60.19 -27.50
N LYS A 475 -26.05 -60.15 -27.30
CA LYS A 475 -25.10 -61.01 -28.02
C LYS A 475 -25.31 -62.49 -27.72
N ILE A 476 -25.57 -62.84 -26.45
CA ILE A 476 -25.89 -64.22 -26.06
C ILE A 476 -27.17 -64.69 -26.76
N GLU A 477 -28.19 -63.85 -26.81
CA GLU A 477 -29.46 -64.17 -27.48
C GLU A 477 -29.28 -64.33 -29.00
N ASN A 478 -28.55 -63.41 -29.64
CA ASN A 478 -28.17 -63.52 -31.05
C ASN A 478 -27.42 -64.83 -31.34
N ASN A 479 -26.47 -65.22 -30.49
CA ASN A 479 -25.73 -66.48 -30.63
C ASN A 479 -26.64 -67.72 -30.46
N LYS A 480 -27.63 -67.67 -29.56
CA LYS A 480 -28.64 -68.74 -29.45
C LYS A 480 -29.48 -68.83 -30.72
N GLN A 481 -29.90 -67.70 -31.29
CA GLN A 481 -30.63 -67.66 -32.55
C GLN A 481 -29.81 -68.21 -33.72
N ILE A 482 -28.54 -67.80 -33.85
CA ILE A 482 -27.62 -68.35 -34.86
C ILE A 482 -27.51 -69.88 -34.71
N ASN A 483 -27.33 -70.39 -33.49
CA ASN A 483 -27.26 -71.83 -33.25
C ASN A 483 -28.58 -72.55 -33.56
N LYS A 484 -29.73 -71.93 -33.25
CA LYS A 484 -31.05 -72.44 -33.65
C LYS A 484 -31.16 -72.56 -35.18
N TYR A 485 -30.79 -71.52 -35.91
CA TYR A 485 -30.82 -71.54 -37.38
C TYR A 485 -29.82 -72.52 -37.99
N ARG A 486 -28.60 -72.65 -37.43
CA ARG A 486 -27.63 -73.68 -37.86
C ARG A 486 -28.14 -75.09 -37.65
N ASN A 487 -28.69 -75.39 -36.46
CA ASN A 487 -29.31 -76.68 -36.19
C ASN A 487 -30.47 -76.95 -37.16
N ARG A 488 -31.25 -75.91 -37.49
CA ARG A 488 -32.35 -76.02 -38.45
C ARG A 488 -31.87 -76.30 -39.87
N ILE A 489 -30.77 -75.69 -40.31
CA ILE A 489 -30.10 -76.03 -41.58
C ILE A 489 -29.66 -77.52 -41.59
N ASP A 490 -29.12 -78.02 -40.48
CA ASP A 490 -28.75 -79.44 -40.36
C ASP A 490 -29.98 -80.37 -40.43
N GLU A 491 -31.11 -79.96 -39.86
CA GLU A 491 -32.38 -80.66 -39.99
C GLU A 491 -32.88 -80.69 -41.43
N TRP A 492 -32.88 -79.55 -42.12
CA TRP A 492 -33.20 -79.45 -43.55
C TRP A 492 -32.36 -80.41 -44.39
N ASN A 493 -31.04 -80.46 -44.13
CA ASN A 493 -30.13 -81.42 -44.76
C ASN A 493 -30.48 -82.89 -44.46
N LYS A 494 -30.89 -83.22 -43.23
CA LYS A 494 -31.34 -84.57 -42.85
C LYS A 494 -32.68 -84.93 -43.51
N ILE A 495 -33.64 -84.00 -43.55
CA ILE A 495 -34.94 -84.18 -44.20
C ILE A 495 -34.73 -84.45 -45.69
N TYR A 496 -33.89 -83.64 -46.35
CA TYR A 496 -33.54 -83.85 -47.75
C TYR A 496 -32.96 -85.24 -47.99
N LYS A 497 -32.05 -85.73 -47.12
CA LYS A 497 -31.48 -87.08 -47.21
C LYS A 497 -32.52 -88.21 -47.09
N LYS A 498 -33.62 -88.01 -46.35
CA LYS A 498 -34.73 -88.98 -46.22
C LYS A 498 -35.61 -89.05 -47.46
N ILE A 499 -35.57 -88.04 -48.33
CA ILE A 499 -36.30 -88.06 -49.59
C ILE A 499 -35.68 -89.12 -50.52
N PRO A 500 -36.48 -89.98 -51.18
CA PRO A 500 -35.96 -91.04 -52.04
C PRO A 500 -34.96 -90.51 -53.07
N TRP A 501 -33.84 -91.23 -53.23
CA TRP A 501 -32.71 -90.77 -54.04
C TRP A 501 -33.07 -90.47 -55.49
N TYR A 502 -34.02 -91.21 -56.09
CA TYR A 502 -34.47 -90.98 -57.46
C TYR A 502 -35.23 -89.65 -57.62
N ILE A 503 -35.95 -89.18 -56.58
CA ILE A 503 -36.62 -87.87 -56.60
C ILE A 503 -35.59 -86.74 -56.46
N ARG A 504 -34.53 -86.96 -55.67
CA ARG A 504 -33.40 -86.02 -55.56
C ARG A 504 -32.59 -85.94 -56.85
N LEU A 505 -32.23 -87.10 -57.43
CA LEU A 505 -31.38 -87.21 -58.63
C LEU A 505 -32.09 -86.67 -59.90
N LEU A 506 -33.39 -86.93 -60.05
CA LEU A 506 -34.18 -86.50 -61.22
C LEU A 506 -34.77 -85.10 -61.07
N SER A 507 -34.43 -84.36 -60.01
CA SER A 507 -34.96 -83.01 -59.70
C SER A 507 -34.61 -81.94 -60.74
N VAL A 508 -33.75 -82.27 -61.71
CA VAL A 508 -33.44 -81.44 -62.89
C VAL A 508 -34.64 -81.34 -63.86
N PHE A 509 -35.58 -82.29 -63.83
CA PHE A 509 -36.82 -82.26 -64.63
C PHE A 509 -38.00 -81.67 -63.81
N ASN A 510 -38.76 -80.74 -64.41
CA ASN A 510 -39.83 -79.98 -63.73
C ASN A 510 -40.79 -80.82 -62.87
N ILE A 511 -41.22 -81.99 -63.37
CA ILE A 511 -42.19 -82.85 -62.67
C ILE A 511 -41.63 -83.39 -61.34
N PHE A 512 -40.34 -83.74 -61.31
CA PHE A 512 -39.67 -84.23 -60.10
C PHE A 512 -39.24 -83.07 -59.20
N ARG A 513 -38.93 -81.89 -59.77
CA ARG A 513 -38.68 -80.65 -59.03
C ARG A 513 -39.90 -80.20 -58.23
N GLU A 514 -41.10 -80.18 -58.84
CA GLU A 514 -42.33 -79.83 -58.12
C GLU A 514 -42.67 -80.86 -57.03
N LYS A 515 -42.45 -82.16 -57.27
CA LYS A 515 -42.61 -83.20 -56.25
C LYS A 515 -41.63 -83.05 -55.08
N LEU A 516 -40.40 -82.61 -55.35
CA LEU A 516 -39.39 -82.33 -54.33
C LEU A 516 -39.78 -81.12 -53.49
N ILE A 517 -40.17 -80.01 -54.13
CA ILE A 517 -40.58 -78.76 -53.45
C ILE A 517 -41.84 -78.98 -52.62
N ASN A 518 -42.87 -79.64 -53.16
CA ASN A 518 -44.10 -79.94 -52.41
C ASN A 518 -43.83 -80.83 -51.19
N ARG A 519 -42.81 -81.71 -51.24
CA ARG A 519 -42.41 -82.52 -50.08
C ARG A 519 -41.63 -81.71 -49.05
N LEU A 520 -40.76 -80.80 -49.46
CA LEU A 520 -40.04 -79.90 -48.55
C LEU A 520 -40.99 -78.93 -47.84
N LYS A 521 -42.01 -78.43 -48.53
CA LYS A 521 -43.02 -77.49 -48.02
C LYS A 521 -43.73 -77.97 -46.74
N ILE A 522 -43.96 -79.29 -46.60
CA ILE A 522 -44.63 -79.88 -45.44
C ILE A 522 -43.81 -79.71 -44.15
N TYR A 523 -42.49 -79.52 -44.28
CA TYR A 523 -41.57 -79.40 -43.16
C TYR A 523 -41.23 -77.95 -42.79
N ILE A 524 -41.86 -76.95 -43.44
CA ILE A 524 -41.69 -75.54 -43.07
C ILE A 524 -42.47 -75.28 -41.77
N ASP A 525 -41.78 -74.81 -40.74
CA ASP A 525 -42.41 -74.44 -39.46
C ASP A 525 -43.18 -73.12 -39.63
N SER A 526 -44.18 -72.86 -38.77
CA SER A 526 -45.04 -71.67 -38.85
C SER A 526 -44.27 -70.35 -38.96
N ASP A 527 -43.17 -70.25 -38.23
CA ASP A 527 -42.37 -69.04 -38.08
C ASP A 527 -41.42 -68.83 -39.29
N GLU A 528 -41.24 -69.85 -40.12
CA GLU A 528 -40.32 -69.83 -41.27
C GLU A 528 -40.99 -69.30 -42.54
N TYR A 529 -42.33 -69.26 -42.56
CA TYR A 529 -43.11 -68.68 -43.66
C TYR A 529 -42.89 -67.18 -43.85
N GLU A 530 -42.29 -66.49 -42.87
CA GLU A 530 -41.95 -65.07 -42.98
C GLU A 530 -40.83 -64.80 -43.98
N PHE A 531 -39.91 -65.74 -44.18
CA PHE A 531 -38.72 -65.56 -45.05
C PHE A 531 -38.48 -66.72 -46.03
N ILE A 532 -39.14 -67.87 -45.86
CA ILE A 532 -39.12 -68.98 -46.80
C ILE A 532 -40.38 -68.94 -47.67
N GLY A 533 -40.18 -68.79 -48.99
CA GLY A 533 -41.25 -68.76 -49.98
C GLY A 533 -41.78 -70.16 -50.34
N ASN A 534 -43.03 -70.20 -50.82
CA ASN A 534 -43.76 -71.43 -51.17
C ASN A 534 -43.10 -72.33 -52.25
N CYS A 535 -42.12 -71.81 -52.99
CA CYS A 535 -41.52 -72.48 -54.15
C CYS A 535 -39.98 -72.51 -54.11
N MET A 536 -39.37 -72.60 -52.93
CA MET A 536 -37.91 -72.62 -52.79
C MET A 536 -37.34 -74.04 -52.84
N SER A 537 -36.17 -74.17 -53.49
CA SER A 537 -35.29 -75.32 -53.42
C SER A 537 -34.53 -75.36 -52.09
N LEU A 538 -33.90 -76.49 -51.76
CA LEU A 538 -33.11 -76.60 -50.53
C LEU A 538 -31.96 -75.58 -50.51
N ASP A 539 -31.29 -75.37 -51.64
CA ASP A 539 -30.15 -74.45 -51.72
C ASP A 539 -30.61 -73.00 -51.46
N GLU A 540 -31.75 -72.58 -52.02
CA GLU A 540 -32.36 -71.26 -51.76
C GLU A 540 -32.82 -71.11 -50.30
N ILE A 541 -33.32 -72.18 -49.67
CA ILE A 541 -33.67 -72.18 -48.24
C ILE A 541 -32.42 -72.00 -47.37
N ILE A 542 -31.35 -72.76 -47.65
CA ILE A 542 -30.08 -72.66 -46.92
C ILE A 542 -29.46 -71.27 -47.11
N GLU A 543 -29.51 -70.71 -48.32
CA GLU A 543 -29.03 -69.36 -48.63
C GLU A 543 -29.78 -68.31 -47.80
N LYS A 544 -31.12 -68.41 -47.67
CA LYS A 544 -31.91 -67.50 -46.84
C LYS A 544 -31.54 -67.55 -45.35
N TYR A 545 -31.32 -68.74 -44.78
CA TYR A 545 -30.78 -68.82 -43.41
C TYR A 545 -29.36 -68.27 -43.33
N GLY A 546 -28.55 -68.45 -44.37
CA GLY A 546 -27.20 -67.87 -44.49
C GLY A 546 -27.23 -66.35 -44.40
N GLU A 547 -28.08 -65.69 -45.20
CA GLU A 547 -28.27 -64.22 -45.18
C GLU A 547 -28.68 -63.71 -43.79
N ILE A 548 -29.66 -64.36 -43.14
CA ILE A 548 -30.12 -63.99 -41.79
C ILE A 548 -28.99 -64.16 -40.76
N ILE A 549 -28.24 -65.27 -40.84
CA ILE A 549 -27.09 -65.51 -39.97
C ILE A 549 -26.00 -64.45 -40.19
N GLU A 550 -25.74 -64.04 -41.43
CA GLU A 550 -24.80 -62.96 -41.74
C GLU A 550 -25.25 -61.61 -41.19
N GLU A 551 -26.54 -61.27 -41.30
CA GLU A 551 -27.10 -60.04 -40.72
C GLU A 551 -26.94 -60.01 -39.20
N ILE A 552 -27.30 -61.10 -38.50
CA ILE A 552 -27.12 -61.23 -37.04
C ILE A 552 -25.63 -61.20 -36.67
N ASN A 553 -24.75 -61.79 -37.47
CA ASN A 553 -23.29 -61.72 -37.25
C ASN A 553 -22.75 -60.29 -37.42
N SER A 554 -23.22 -59.54 -38.42
CA SER A 554 -22.87 -58.13 -38.62
C SER A 554 -23.29 -57.28 -37.43
N ASP A 555 -24.49 -57.51 -36.90
CA ASP A 555 -24.96 -56.83 -35.68
C ASP A 555 -24.18 -57.25 -34.43
N ASN A 556 -23.81 -58.53 -34.29
CA ASN A 556 -22.90 -58.98 -33.23
C ASN A 556 -21.53 -58.32 -33.30
N PHE A 557 -21.00 -58.09 -34.51
CA PHE A 557 -19.74 -57.37 -34.69
C PHE A 557 -19.85 -55.91 -34.24
N LYS A 558 -20.95 -55.21 -34.57
CA LYS A 558 -21.21 -53.86 -34.05
C LYS A 558 -21.32 -53.85 -32.52
N ILE A 559 -22.05 -54.81 -31.94
CA ILE A 559 -22.19 -55.00 -30.50
C ILE A 559 -20.81 -55.21 -29.85
N GLU A 560 -19.94 -56.03 -30.45
CA GLU A 560 -18.57 -56.24 -29.95
C GLU A 560 -17.72 -54.96 -29.95
N GLN A 561 -17.82 -54.15 -31.00
CA GLN A 561 -17.14 -52.86 -31.05
C GLN A 561 -17.64 -51.92 -29.95
N GLU A 562 -18.95 -51.89 -29.71
CA GLU A 562 -19.57 -51.05 -28.69
C GLU A 562 -19.21 -51.53 -27.27
N ILE A 563 -19.18 -52.83 -27.02
CA ILE A 563 -18.68 -53.41 -25.76
C ILE A 563 -17.21 -53.01 -25.55
N LYS A 564 -16.36 -53.13 -26.57
CA LYS A 564 -14.94 -52.76 -26.48
C LYS A 564 -14.77 -51.27 -26.17
N TYR A 565 -15.57 -50.41 -26.79
CA TYR A 565 -15.60 -48.98 -26.50
C TYR A 565 -16.03 -48.68 -25.06
N ASN A 566 -17.09 -49.33 -24.57
CA ASN A 566 -17.56 -49.17 -23.20
C ASN A 566 -16.53 -49.62 -22.18
N ARG A 567 -15.86 -50.77 -22.40
CA ARG A 567 -14.76 -51.25 -21.56
C ARG A 567 -13.62 -50.24 -21.46
N LYS A 568 -13.18 -49.70 -22.61
CA LYS A 568 -12.12 -48.69 -22.67
C LYS A 568 -12.52 -47.42 -21.91
N THR A 569 -13.78 -47.01 -22.04
CA THR A 569 -14.33 -45.84 -21.33
C THR A 569 -14.38 -46.07 -19.82
N ILE A 570 -14.85 -47.25 -19.38
CA ILE A 570 -14.87 -47.63 -17.96
C ILE A 570 -13.45 -47.63 -17.38
N GLU A 571 -12.50 -48.23 -18.08
CA GLU A 571 -11.10 -48.28 -17.65
C GLU A 571 -10.50 -46.86 -17.53
N SER A 572 -10.72 -46.01 -18.54
CA SER A 572 -10.30 -44.61 -18.50
C SER A 572 -10.87 -43.87 -17.29
N LYS A 573 -12.17 -44.04 -17.01
CA LYS A 573 -12.86 -43.37 -15.90
C LYS A 573 -12.43 -43.91 -14.54
N LYS A 574 -12.13 -45.21 -14.42
CA LYS A 574 -11.53 -45.80 -13.22
C LYS A 574 -10.12 -45.28 -12.97
N ASN A 575 -9.30 -45.15 -14.01
CA ASN A 575 -7.95 -44.60 -13.91
C ASN A 575 -7.98 -43.14 -13.44
N GLU A 576 -8.87 -42.33 -14.02
CA GLU A 576 -9.11 -40.93 -13.62
C GLU A 576 -9.54 -40.83 -12.15
N LYS A 577 -10.51 -41.66 -11.72
CA LYS A 577 -10.94 -41.76 -10.31
C LYS A 577 -9.78 -42.10 -9.37
N ASN A 578 -9.01 -43.15 -9.69
CA ASN A 578 -7.89 -43.60 -8.87
C ASN A 578 -6.78 -42.54 -8.79
N TYR A 579 -6.57 -41.79 -9.88
CA TYR A 579 -5.59 -40.71 -9.93
C TYR A 579 -5.95 -39.57 -8.97
N ILE A 580 -7.19 -39.09 -9.00
CA ILE A 580 -7.69 -38.05 -8.08
C ILE A 580 -7.57 -38.50 -6.62
N LEU A 581 -7.96 -39.75 -6.30
CA LEU A 581 -7.84 -40.29 -4.95
C LEU A 581 -6.38 -40.39 -4.48
N LYS A 582 -5.47 -40.77 -5.38
CA LYS A 582 -4.02 -40.80 -5.08
C LYS A 582 -3.48 -39.40 -4.81
N LEU A 583 -3.83 -38.41 -5.62
CA LEU A 583 -3.50 -37.00 -5.42
C LEU A 583 -4.00 -36.50 -4.07
N ARG A 584 -5.28 -36.72 -3.76
CA ARG A 584 -5.89 -36.35 -2.47
C ARG A 584 -5.12 -36.95 -1.28
N ASN A 585 -4.78 -38.24 -1.37
CA ASN A 585 -4.03 -38.90 -0.30
C ASN A 585 -2.64 -38.29 -0.10
N ARG A 586 -1.92 -37.98 -1.18
CA ARG A 586 -0.63 -37.28 -1.09
C ARG A 586 -0.75 -35.92 -0.41
N VAL A 587 -1.76 -35.13 -0.77
CA VAL A 587 -2.01 -33.81 -0.13
C VAL A 587 -2.26 -33.98 1.37
N ASN A 588 -3.06 -34.98 1.76
CA ASN A 588 -3.27 -35.32 3.17
C ASN A 588 -1.97 -35.70 3.88
N GLU A 589 -1.12 -36.52 3.26
CA GLU A 589 0.19 -36.90 3.80
C GLU A 589 1.10 -35.67 4.00
N TYR A 590 1.11 -34.72 3.06
CA TYR A 590 1.89 -33.48 3.20
C TYR A 590 1.39 -32.61 4.36
N PHE A 591 0.08 -32.48 4.55
CA PHE A 591 -0.47 -31.76 5.71
C PHE A 591 -0.11 -32.42 7.04
N ILE A 592 -0.18 -33.75 7.11
CA ILE A 592 0.24 -34.51 8.29
C ILE A 592 1.75 -34.33 8.54
N PHE A 593 2.55 -34.31 7.47
CA PHE A 593 3.98 -34.06 7.58
C PHE A 593 4.28 -32.66 8.12
N LEU A 594 3.63 -31.62 7.59
CA LEU A 594 3.77 -30.25 8.10
C LEU A 594 3.37 -30.10 9.57
N LYS A 595 2.42 -30.91 10.06
CA LYS A 595 2.08 -30.97 11.49
C LYS A 595 3.27 -31.36 12.37
N LYS A 596 4.19 -32.20 11.88
CA LYS A 596 5.43 -32.57 12.59
C LYS A 596 6.33 -31.36 12.84
N TYR A 597 6.24 -30.34 12.00
CA TYR A 597 6.97 -29.08 12.09
C TYR A 597 6.18 -28.00 12.83
N ASN A 598 5.10 -28.37 13.55
CA ASN A 598 4.15 -27.46 14.17
C ASN A 598 3.56 -26.42 13.20
N CYS A 599 3.61 -26.69 11.89
CA CYS A 599 2.93 -25.92 10.86
C CYS A 599 1.47 -26.36 10.79
N ASP A 600 0.73 -26.16 11.88
CA ASP A 600 -0.64 -26.64 11.98
C ASP A 600 -1.59 -25.60 11.36
N ILE A 601 -1.99 -25.88 10.12
CA ILE A 601 -2.68 -24.91 9.26
C ILE A 601 -4.09 -24.57 9.79
N TYR A 602 -4.69 -25.48 10.55
CA TYR A 602 -6.05 -25.39 11.08
C TYR A 602 -6.10 -25.22 12.61
N TYR A 603 -5.02 -24.78 13.26
CA TYR A 603 -5.02 -24.58 14.70
C TYR A 603 -6.10 -23.55 15.10
N THR A 604 -7.21 -24.02 15.66
CA THR A 604 -8.16 -23.21 16.42
C THR A 604 -8.00 -23.53 17.89
N LYS A 605 -8.40 -22.60 18.78
CA LYS A 605 -8.42 -22.83 20.24
C LYS A 605 -9.22 -24.08 20.66
N ASP A 606 -10.01 -24.66 19.76
CA ASP A 606 -10.85 -25.85 19.99
C ASP A 606 -10.25 -27.17 19.44
N THR A 607 -9.03 -27.20 18.89
CA THR A 607 -8.46 -28.37 18.18
C THR A 607 -7.25 -29.02 18.87
N GLU A 608 -7.37 -29.38 20.15
CA GLU A 608 -6.44 -30.34 20.77
C GLU A 608 -6.64 -31.77 20.22
N ASN A 609 -7.78 -32.05 19.57
CA ASN A 609 -8.15 -33.35 19.04
C ASN A 609 -7.72 -33.54 17.56
N ILE A 610 -6.83 -34.51 17.30
CA ILE A 610 -6.36 -34.91 15.97
C ILE A 610 -7.50 -35.32 15.02
N ASP A 611 -8.55 -35.96 15.54
CA ASP A 611 -9.65 -36.45 14.71
C ASP A 611 -10.54 -35.31 14.20
N GLU A 612 -10.65 -34.23 14.98
CA GLU A 612 -11.43 -33.03 14.63
C GLU A 612 -10.70 -32.16 13.62
N PHE A 613 -9.38 -32.04 13.78
CA PHE A 613 -8.46 -31.45 12.80
C PHE A 613 -8.52 -32.16 11.44
N ILE A 614 -8.43 -33.50 11.43
CA ILE A 614 -8.55 -34.30 10.20
C ILE A 614 -9.94 -34.09 9.56
N ARG A 615 -10.99 -33.89 10.35
CA ARG A 615 -12.35 -33.64 9.85
C ARG A 615 -12.44 -32.31 9.10
N HIS A 616 -11.87 -31.24 9.63
CA HIS A 616 -11.83 -29.92 8.97
C HIS A 616 -11.01 -29.95 7.68
N ILE A 617 -9.80 -30.54 7.70
CA ILE A 617 -8.97 -30.75 6.52
C ILE A 617 -9.73 -31.50 5.43
N ASN A 618 -10.39 -32.61 5.79
CA ASN A 618 -11.12 -33.41 4.82
C ASN A 618 -12.27 -32.62 4.20
N LYS A 619 -12.96 -31.77 4.96
CA LYS A 619 -14.02 -30.91 4.44
C LYS A 619 -13.49 -29.90 3.41
N ASP A 620 -12.43 -29.16 3.75
CA ASP A 620 -11.89 -28.15 2.83
C ASP A 620 -11.19 -28.77 1.61
N LEU A 621 -10.62 -29.97 1.77
CA LEU A 621 -10.11 -30.77 0.66
C LEU A 621 -11.19 -31.35 -0.23
N GLU A 622 -12.36 -31.67 0.32
CA GLU A 622 -13.52 -32.11 -0.46
C GLU A 622 -14.05 -30.97 -1.32
N GLU A 623 -14.08 -29.75 -0.80
CA GLU A 623 -14.39 -28.54 -1.55
C GLU A 623 -13.28 -28.17 -2.56
N CYS A 624 -12.02 -28.48 -2.24
CA CYS A 624 -10.82 -28.19 -3.05
C CYS A 624 -10.76 -26.72 -3.51
N SER A 625 -11.11 -25.80 -2.60
CA SER A 625 -10.99 -24.37 -2.84
C SER A 625 -9.53 -23.94 -2.69
N LEU A 626 -8.88 -23.65 -3.82
CA LEU A 626 -7.50 -23.14 -3.84
C LEU A 626 -7.36 -21.85 -3.04
N GLU A 627 -8.37 -20.98 -3.10
CA GLU A 627 -8.39 -19.70 -2.37
C GLU A 627 -8.37 -19.91 -0.85
N LYS A 628 -9.28 -20.72 -0.31
CA LYS A 628 -9.31 -21.04 1.13
C LYS A 628 -7.99 -21.64 1.60
N ILE A 629 -7.45 -22.59 0.83
CA ILE A 629 -6.16 -23.22 1.19
C ILE A 629 -5.02 -22.19 1.13
N ASN A 630 -5.06 -21.24 0.21
CA ASN A 630 -4.07 -20.18 0.12
C ASN A 630 -4.17 -19.18 1.30
N GLU A 631 -5.37 -18.90 1.81
CA GLU A 631 -5.59 -18.11 3.04
C GLU A 631 -5.00 -18.80 4.28
N TYR A 632 -5.19 -20.10 4.36
CA TYR A 632 -4.60 -20.97 5.36
C TYR A 632 -3.06 -21.02 5.27
N ILE A 633 -2.51 -21.05 4.06
CA ILE A 633 -1.06 -20.96 3.84
C ILE A 633 -0.50 -19.59 4.28
N ASP A 634 -1.21 -18.48 4.03
CA ASP A 634 -0.79 -17.14 4.49
C ASP A 634 -0.66 -17.07 6.01
N THR A 635 -1.69 -17.54 6.71
CA THR A 635 -1.80 -17.37 8.16
C THR A 635 -0.85 -18.27 8.95
N ARG A 636 -0.37 -19.36 8.35
CA ARG A 636 0.37 -20.40 9.06
C ARG A 636 1.73 -20.68 8.43
N ILE A 637 1.76 -21.23 7.22
CA ILE A 637 3.02 -21.68 6.62
C ILE A 637 3.93 -20.49 6.28
N ARG A 638 3.43 -19.50 5.52
CA ARG A 638 4.22 -18.31 5.12
C ARG A 638 4.66 -17.48 6.33
N TYR A 639 3.88 -17.53 7.41
CA TYR A 639 4.23 -16.92 8.68
C TYR A 639 5.38 -17.65 9.40
N ILE A 640 5.38 -18.98 9.39
CA ILE A 640 6.49 -19.78 9.94
C ILE A 640 7.76 -19.60 9.10
N GLU A 641 7.63 -19.62 7.76
CA GLU A 641 8.75 -19.37 6.85
C GLU A 641 9.39 -18.00 7.10
N PHE A 642 8.57 -16.97 7.39
CA PHE A 642 9.04 -15.66 7.81
C PHE A 642 9.88 -15.73 9.09
N TRP A 643 9.38 -16.33 10.18
CA TRP A 643 10.13 -16.42 11.43
C TRP A 643 11.39 -17.29 11.35
N LEU A 644 11.35 -18.41 10.63
CA LEU A 644 12.55 -19.20 10.36
C LEU A 644 13.59 -18.37 9.60
N SER A 645 13.16 -17.55 8.64
CA SER A 645 14.03 -16.62 7.93
C SER A 645 14.61 -15.54 8.86
N VAL A 646 13.83 -15.02 9.81
CA VAL A 646 14.32 -14.12 10.87
C VAL A 646 15.48 -14.76 11.62
N HIS A 647 15.31 -15.97 12.15
CA HIS A 647 16.37 -16.62 12.91
C HIS A 647 17.56 -17.08 12.07
N TYR A 648 17.33 -17.39 10.80
CA TYR A 648 18.40 -17.66 9.84
C TYR A 648 19.34 -16.45 9.70
N TYR A 649 18.79 -15.24 9.54
CA TYR A 649 19.61 -14.03 9.47
C TYR A 649 20.18 -13.59 10.82
N GLU A 650 19.48 -13.82 11.93
CA GLU A 650 20.03 -13.60 13.28
C GLU A 650 21.28 -14.49 13.52
N CYS A 651 21.26 -15.75 13.06
CA CYS A 651 22.43 -16.62 13.09
C CYS A 651 23.58 -16.07 12.23
N ARG A 652 23.30 -15.56 11.02
CA ARG A 652 24.34 -14.96 10.16
C ARG A 652 24.95 -13.70 10.77
N TRP A 653 24.12 -12.90 11.42
CA TRP A 653 24.58 -11.72 12.16
C TRP A 653 25.51 -12.11 13.32
N LEU A 654 25.18 -13.17 14.08
CA LEU A 654 26.01 -13.75 15.15
C LEU A 654 27.32 -14.35 14.64
N LEU A 655 27.31 -14.91 13.42
CA LEU A 655 28.52 -15.37 12.71
C LEU A 655 29.40 -14.22 12.19
N LYS A 656 29.11 -12.97 12.59
CA LYS A 656 29.88 -11.75 12.27
C LYS A 656 29.96 -11.45 10.77
N GLU A 657 28.94 -11.82 10.01
CA GLU A 657 28.82 -11.37 8.62
C GLU A 657 28.64 -9.84 8.56
N ASP A 658 29.34 -9.19 7.62
CA ASP A 658 29.39 -7.73 7.44
C ASP A 658 29.69 -6.94 8.74
N TYR A 659 30.43 -7.54 9.67
CA TYR A 659 30.77 -6.93 10.95
C TYR A 659 31.62 -5.65 10.79
N ILE A 660 31.29 -4.63 11.59
CA ILE A 660 31.99 -3.33 11.60
C ILE A 660 32.71 -3.18 12.94
N THR A 661 34.01 -2.91 12.86
CA THR A 661 34.86 -2.62 14.04
C THR A 661 34.62 -1.21 14.58
N ASP A 662 34.92 -0.98 15.85
CA ASP A 662 34.79 0.35 16.47
C ASP A 662 35.63 1.43 15.79
N LYS A 663 36.79 1.07 15.21
CA LYS A 663 37.62 1.98 14.41
C LYS A 663 36.94 2.41 13.10
N GLN A 664 36.07 1.58 12.55
CA GLN A 664 35.35 1.84 11.30
C GLN A 664 34.05 2.63 11.55
N ARG A 665 33.41 2.46 12.71
CA ARG A 665 32.18 3.20 13.06
C ARG A 665 32.37 4.71 12.95
N GLY A 666 31.30 5.40 12.57
CA GLY A 666 31.32 6.85 12.33
C GLY A 666 31.95 7.31 11.02
N ASN A 667 32.62 6.43 10.27
CA ASN A 667 33.14 6.77 8.94
C ASN A 667 32.09 6.52 7.85
N ASN A 668 32.00 7.46 6.91
CA ASN A 668 31.05 7.41 5.81
C ASN A 668 31.67 6.84 4.51
N PHE A 669 32.62 5.92 4.61
CA PHE A 669 33.19 5.27 3.42
C PHE A 669 32.19 4.27 2.83
N ALA A 670 32.15 4.18 1.50
CA ALA A 670 31.17 3.38 0.78
C ALA A 670 31.11 1.90 1.24
N ASN A 671 32.25 1.27 1.47
CA ASN A 671 32.33 -0.12 1.96
C ASN A 671 31.76 -0.27 3.38
N ILE A 672 32.06 0.68 4.28
CA ILE A 672 31.60 0.64 5.67
C ILE A 672 30.08 0.83 5.74
N ILE A 673 29.55 1.82 5.01
CA ILE A 673 28.11 2.09 4.97
C ILE A 673 27.34 0.91 4.36
N LYS A 674 27.88 0.28 3.30
CA LYS A 674 27.28 -0.95 2.73
C LYS A 674 27.22 -2.07 3.76
N SER A 675 28.31 -2.34 4.47
CA SER A 675 28.34 -3.35 5.54
C SER A 675 27.37 -3.00 6.68
N LEU A 676 27.24 -1.73 7.05
CA LEU A 676 26.34 -1.29 8.12
C LEU A 676 24.90 -1.63 7.78
N TYR A 677 24.46 -1.22 6.59
CA TYR A 677 23.09 -1.47 6.15
C TYR A 677 22.80 -2.95 5.92
N SER A 678 23.74 -3.71 5.34
CA SER A 678 23.58 -5.17 5.21
C SER A 678 23.45 -5.86 6.56
N ARG A 679 24.24 -5.44 7.55
CA ARG A 679 24.20 -5.98 8.91
C ARG A 679 22.92 -5.61 9.65
N LEU A 680 22.46 -4.36 9.53
CA LEU A 680 21.19 -3.91 10.11
C LEU A 680 19.98 -4.64 9.49
N ALA A 681 20.00 -4.87 8.17
CA ALA A 681 18.92 -5.56 7.46
C ALA A 681 18.69 -7.00 7.93
N MET A 682 19.72 -7.68 8.47
CA MET A 682 19.58 -9.03 9.06
C MET A 682 18.76 -9.04 10.36
N ILE A 683 18.65 -7.90 11.04
CA ILE A 683 18.01 -7.79 12.36
C ILE A 683 16.70 -6.99 12.26
N SER A 684 16.70 -5.90 11.51
CA SER A 684 15.55 -5.02 11.31
C SER A 684 15.49 -4.66 9.82
N PRO A 685 14.83 -5.50 8.99
CA PRO A 685 14.89 -5.37 7.53
C PRO A 685 14.25 -4.09 6.99
N CYS A 686 13.36 -3.44 7.75
CA CYS A 686 12.66 -2.23 7.34
C CYS A 686 13.26 -0.98 7.99
N MET A 687 13.99 -0.18 7.22
CA MET A 687 14.57 1.08 7.71
C MET A 687 13.61 2.23 7.43
N VAL A 688 13.18 2.94 8.46
CA VAL A 688 12.13 3.96 8.34
C VAL A 688 12.74 5.35 8.57
N MET A 689 12.48 6.27 7.66
CA MET A 689 12.97 7.65 7.73
C MET A 689 12.11 8.60 6.90
N THR A 690 12.30 9.91 7.05
CA THR A 690 11.61 10.88 6.18
C THR A 690 12.37 11.10 4.88
N PHE A 691 11.70 11.59 3.83
CA PHE A 691 12.37 12.01 2.59
C PHE A 691 13.44 13.08 2.81
N PHE A 692 13.30 13.91 3.84
CA PHE A 692 14.28 14.93 4.23
C PHE A 692 15.57 14.33 4.83
N MET A 693 15.46 13.17 5.48
CA MET A 693 16.59 12.48 6.10
C MET A 693 17.23 11.45 5.19
N LEU A 694 16.46 10.81 4.30
CA LEU A 694 16.92 9.70 3.47
C LEU A 694 18.24 10.01 2.75
N PRO A 695 18.40 11.13 2.01
CA PRO A 695 19.66 11.38 1.31
C PRO A 695 20.87 11.47 2.26
N LYS A 696 20.73 12.08 3.44
CA LYS A 696 21.81 12.20 4.44
C LYS A 696 22.32 10.83 4.86
N GLN A 697 21.42 9.86 5.01
CA GLN A 697 21.77 8.53 5.50
C GLN A 697 22.56 7.72 4.46
N PHE A 698 22.29 7.91 3.17
CA PHE A 698 22.98 7.21 2.07
C PHE A 698 24.15 7.99 1.44
N LYS A 699 24.56 9.11 2.05
CA LYS A 699 25.72 9.90 1.62
C LYS A 699 27.03 9.20 2.00
N ILE A 700 27.94 9.08 1.03
CA ILE A 700 29.21 8.37 1.16
C ILE A 700 30.39 9.21 0.66
N TYR A 701 31.60 8.78 1.03
CA TYR A 701 32.86 9.27 0.47
C TYR A 701 33.64 8.13 -0.17
N TYR A 702 34.21 8.39 -1.34
CA TYR A 702 35.17 7.48 -1.98
C TYR A 702 36.59 7.76 -1.46
N SER A 703 37.33 6.69 -1.15
CA SER A 703 38.65 6.76 -0.51
C SER A 703 39.72 7.27 -1.49
N ASN A 704 40.01 8.57 -1.42
CA ASN A 704 41.32 9.24 -1.53
C ASN A 704 41.20 10.75 -1.83
N GLU A 705 40.02 11.24 -2.23
CA GLU A 705 39.85 12.64 -2.66
C GLU A 705 38.75 13.42 -1.90
N LYS A 706 38.16 12.86 -0.83
CA LYS A 706 37.00 13.43 -0.12
C LYS A 706 35.83 13.83 -1.05
N ILE A 707 35.73 13.23 -2.24
CA ILE A 707 34.57 13.43 -3.12
C ILE A 707 33.37 12.74 -2.47
N SER A 708 32.42 13.54 -2.02
CA SER A 708 31.14 13.03 -1.52
C SER A 708 30.26 12.61 -2.69
N SER A 709 29.59 11.47 -2.56
CA SER A 709 28.52 11.05 -3.46
C SER A 709 27.49 10.23 -2.66
N TYR A 710 26.68 9.43 -3.34
CA TYR A 710 25.60 8.66 -2.73
C TYR A 710 25.62 7.20 -3.18
N LEU A 711 25.01 6.33 -2.37
CA LEU A 711 24.80 4.93 -2.72
C LEU A 711 23.60 4.76 -3.67
N TYR A 712 23.82 5.04 -4.96
CA TYR A 712 22.82 4.80 -6.01
C TYR A 712 22.49 3.33 -6.16
N ASN A 713 21.22 3.04 -6.47
CA ASN A 713 20.69 1.68 -6.69
C ASN A 713 21.03 0.68 -5.56
N PHE A 714 21.29 1.13 -4.34
CA PHE A 714 21.71 0.27 -3.22
C PHE A 714 20.52 -0.24 -2.41
N ILE A 715 19.48 0.57 -2.27
CA ILE A 715 18.24 0.16 -1.61
C ILE A 715 17.55 -0.86 -2.52
N ASP A 716 17.40 -2.10 -2.06
CA ASP A 716 16.76 -3.16 -2.85
C ASP A 716 15.27 -2.87 -3.07
N PHE A 717 14.64 -2.18 -2.11
CA PHE A 717 13.23 -1.86 -2.17
C PHE A 717 12.88 -0.57 -1.42
N LEU A 718 12.34 0.42 -2.13
CA LEU A 718 11.83 1.67 -1.56
C LEU A 718 10.31 1.61 -1.39
N ILE A 719 9.85 1.77 -0.16
CA ILE A 719 8.44 1.93 0.19
C ILE A 719 8.17 3.42 0.34
N VAL A 720 7.21 3.94 -0.42
CA VAL A 720 6.68 5.29 -0.23
C VAL A 720 5.28 5.18 0.34
N ASP A 721 5.08 5.65 1.57
CA ASP A 721 3.76 5.65 2.22
C ASP A 721 3.18 7.05 2.32
N GLU A 722 1.85 7.13 2.34
CA GLU A 722 1.09 8.38 2.25
C GLU A 722 1.49 9.22 1.02
N ALA A 723 1.78 8.55 -0.11
CA ALA A 723 2.31 9.17 -1.32
C ALA A 723 1.39 10.27 -1.92
N GLY A 724 0.10 10.23 -1.61
CA GLY A 724 -0.87 11.26 -2.01
C GLY A 724 -0.61 12.62 -1.35
N GLN A 725 0.17 12.66 -0.27
CA GLN A 725 0.51 13.86 0.51
C GLN A 725 1.93 14.35 0.27
N VAL A 726 2.67 13.68 -0.62
CA VAL A 726 4.06 14.02 -0.94
C VAL A 726 4.12 14.68 -2.30
N SER A 727 4.73 15.86 -2.39
CA SER A 727 4.98 16.52 -3.68
C SER A 727 6.10 15.82 -4.46
N PRO A 728 6.02 15.72 -5.80
CA PRO A 728 7.01 15.01 -6.61
C PRO A 728 8.47 15.43 -6.37
N GLU A 729 8.74 16.74 -6.28
CA GLU A 729 10.08 17.31 -6.15
C GLU A 729 10.78 16.95 -4.83
N ILE A 730 10.02 16.61 -3.78
CA ILE A 730 10.56 16.20 -2.49
C ILE A 730 11.04 14.74 -2.54
N ALA A 731 10.29 13.86 -3.21
CA ALA A 731 10.57 12.43 -3.19
C ALA A 731 11.45 11.95 -4.36
N ALA A 732 11.39 12.61 -5.52
CA ALA A 732 11.95 12.07 -6.76
C ALA A 732 13.43 11.71 -6.64
N ALA A 733 14.26 12.56 -6.03
CA ALA A 733 15.69 12.29 -5.84
C ALA A 733 15.95 10.95 -5.14
N SER A 734 15.12 10.57 -4.16
CA SER A 734 15.29 9.31 -3.41
C SER A 734 15.07 8.06 -4.26
N PHE A 735 14.31 8.14 -5.36
CA PHE A 735 14.16 7.03 -6.30
C PHE A 735 15.49 6.68 -7.01
N ALA A 736 16.49 7.57 -7.01
CA ALA A 736 17.82 7.27 -7.54
C ALA A 736 18.62 6.30 -6.65
N LEU A 737 18.27 6.22 -5.37
CA LEU A 737 18.98 5.40 -4.39
C LEU A 737 18.48 3.95 -4.35
N ALA A 738 17.36 3.66 -5.04
CA ALA A 738 16.67 2.38 -4.97
C ALA A 738 16.55 1.67 -6.33
N LYS A 739 16.48 0.33 -6.29
CA LYS A 739 16.31 -0.51 -7.48
C LYS A 739 14.87 -0.58 -7.94
N LYS A 740 13.92 -0.72 -7.01
CA LYS A 740 12.48 -0.79 -7.28
C LYS A 740 11.68 -0.16 -6.15
N ALA A 741 10.43 0.22 -6.42
CA ALA A 741 9.59 0.88 -5.42
C ALA A 741 8.13 0.40 -5.41
N VAL A 742 7.51 0.45 -4.23
CA VAL A 742 6.05 0.40 -4.09
C VAL A 742 5.62 1.73 -3.50
N VAL A 743 4.70 2.38 -4.19
CA VAL A 743 4.16 3.68 -3.81
C VAL A 743 2.72 3.48 -3.38
N VAL A 744 2.47 3.69 -2.10
CA VAL A 744 1.16 3.52 -1.48
C VAL A 744 0.63 4.86 -1.01
N GLY A 745 -0.63 5.13 -1.32
CA GLY A 745 -1.26 6.39 -0.99
C GLY A 745 -2.70 6.42 -1.48
N ASP A 746 -3.26 7.62 -1.53
CA ASP A 746 -4.62 7.84 -2.00
C ASP A 746 -4.77 9.29 -2.45
N GLU A 747 -5.04 9.50 -3.74
CA GLU A 747 -5.27 10.83 -4.31
C GLU A 747 -6.60 11.44 -3.89
N LYS A 748 -7.56 10.63 -3.42
CA LYS A 748 -8.87 11.10 -2.93
C LYS A 748 -8.83 11.57 -1.47
N GLN A 749 -7.67 11.48 -0.82
CA GLN A 749 -7.43 12.05 0.51
C GLN A 749 -6.80 13.45 0.42
N ILE A 750 -6.19 13.93 1.50
CA ILE A 750 -5.61 15.28 1.57
C ILE A 750 -4.42 15.35 0.60
N PRO A 751 -4.38 16.33 -0.32
CA PRO A 751 -3.26 16.52 -1.21
C PRO A 751 -2.03 17.10 -0.47
N PRO A 752 -0.85 17.15 -1.13
CA PRO A 752 0.33 17.79 -0.56
C PRO A 752 0.09 19.29 -0.31
N VAL A 753 0.80 19.85 0.66
CA VAL A 753 0.90 21.31 0.77
C VAL A 753 1.94 21.78 -0.24
N TRP A 754 1.47 22.24 -1.39
CA TRP A 754 2.31 22.78 -2.46
C TRP A 754 2.90 24.12 -2.04
N GLY A 755 4.22 24.25 -2.20
CA GLY A 755 4.96 25.47 -1.83
C GLY A 755 5.08 26.47 -2.97
N ILE A 756 4.54 26.17 -4.15
CA ILE A 756 4.64 27.01 -5.35
C ILE A 756 3.28 27.12 -6.04
N SER A 757 3.02 28.26 -6.66
CA SER A 757 1.83 28.49 -7.47
C SER A 757 1.95 27.85 -8.86
N ASN A 758 0.82 27.62 -9.53
CA ASN A 758 0.77 27.04 -10.88
C ASN A 758 1.55 27.88 -11.91
N ALA A 759 1.45 29.21 -11.82
CA ALA A 759 2.18 30.11 -12.72
C ALA A 759 3.70 30.03 -12.51
N LEU A 760 4.15 29.99 -11.25
CA LEU A 760 5.56 29.81 -10.92
C LEU A 760 6.05 28.46 -11.44
N ASP A 761 5.29 27.40 -11.22
CA ASP A 761 5.61 26.05 -11.66
C ASP A 761 5.81 25.97 -13.19
N LYS A 762 4.87 26.54 -13.95
CA LYS A 762 4.96 26.65 -15.41
C LYS A 762 6.22 27.40 -15.85
N SER A 763 6.57 28.48 -15.16
CA SER A 763 7.79 29.24 -15.48
C SER A 763 9.07 28.46 -15.25
N LEU A 764 9.14 27.66 -14.18
CA LEU A 764 10.30 26.84 -13.86
C LEU A 764 10.46 25.70 -14.88
N ALA A 765 9.36 25.13 -15.35
CA ALA A 765 9.34 24.12 -16.41
C ALA A 765 9.87 24.68 -17.75
N ILE A 766 9.46 25.90 -18.12
CA ILE A 766 9.97 26.61 -19.32
C ILE A 766 11.47 26.85 -19.17
N ARG A 767 11.91 27.46 -18.05
CA ARG A 767 13.32 27.80 -17.79
C ARG A 767 14.24 26.59 -17.84
N SER A 768 13.75 25.46 -17.36
CA SER A 768 14.52 24.22 -17.32
C SER A 768 14.53 23.47 -18.66
N ASN A 769 13.91 24.02 -19.71
CA ASN A 769 13.71 23.38 -21.02
C ASN A 769 13.00 22.02 -20.91
N VAL A 770 12.01 21.93 -20.01
CA VAL A 770 11.14 20.75 -19.91
C VAL A 770 10.03 20.82 -20.96
N LEU A 771 9.49 22.02 -21.19
CA LEU A 771 8.43 22.24 -22.18
C LEU A 771 9.02 22.37 -23.58
N ASN A 772 8.36 21.75 -24.56
CA ASN A 772 8.68 21.83 -25.98
C ASN A 772 7.39 21.62 -26.81
N GLU A 773 7.50 21.49 -28.14
CA GLU A 773 6.33 21.26 -29.01
C GLU A 773 5.56 19.97 -28.68
N GLU A 774 6.22 18.95 -28.11
CA GLU A 774 5.62 17.66 -27.75
C GLU A 774 5.09 17.60 -26.31
N ILE A 775 5.64 18.41 -25.41
CA ILE A 775 5.35 18.38 -23.97
C ILE A 775 4.91 19.77 -23.50
N THR A 776 3.61 19.92 -23.34
CA THR A 776 3.00 21.13 -22.76
C THR A 776 2.97 21.07 -21.23
N PHE A 777 2.70 22.20 -20.59
CA PHE A 777 2.56 22.22 -19.13
C PHE A 777 1.32 21.45 -18.68
N GLU A 778 0.27 21.47 -19.50
CA GLU A 778 -0.95 20.70 -19.31
C GLU A 778 -0.66 19.20 -19.34
N ASN A 779 0.27 18.74 -20.20
CA ASN A 779 0.74 17.36 -20.16
C ASN A 779 1.53 17.03 -18.89
N LEU A 780 2.38 17.93 -18.37
CA LEU A 780 3.06 17.70 -17.08
C LEU A 780 2.08 17.54 -15.93
N ILE A 781 0.95 18.26 -15.96
CA ILE A 781 -0.13 18.11 -14.98
C ILE A 781 -0.79 16.74 -15.12
N GLU A 782 -1.14 16.35 -16.34
CA GLU A 782 -1.77 15.06 -16.64
C GLU A 782 -0.89 13.87 -16.21
N PHE A 783 0.40 13.94 -16.55
CA PHE A 783 1.40 12.94 -16.22
C PHE A 783 1.82 12.98 -14.75
N GLY A 784 1.59 14.10 -14.06
CA GLY A 784 1.82 14.28 -12.63
C GLY A 784 3.21 14.83 -12.27
N GLN A 785 4.08 15.17 -13.22
CA GLN A 785 5.41 15.72 -12.93
C GLN A 785 5.38 17.19 -12.52
N ASN A 786 4.24 17.88 -12.50
CA ASN A 786 4.20 19.27 -12.06
C ASN A 786 4.28 19.40 -10.52
N CYS A 787 4.78 20.52 -10.01
CA CYS A 787 5.07 20.72 -8.58
C CYS A 787 4.02 21.56 -7.83
N SER A 788 3.05 22.17 -8.52
CA SER A 788 2.02 23.03 -7.90
C SER A 788 0.69 22.35 -7.57
N GLN A 789 0.42 21.16 -8.12
CA GLN A 789 -0.87 20.48 -7.94
C GLN A 789 -0.84 18.95 -8.05
N SER A 790 0.35 18.35 -8.10
CA SER A 790 0.51 16.89 -8.20
C SER A 790 0.96 16.26 -6.89
N SER A 791 1.00 14.93 -6.86
CA SER A 791 1.52 14.11 -5.78
C SER A 791 2.40 12.98 -6.33
N VAL A 792 3.24 12.40 -5.47
CA VAL A 792 4.02 11.19 -5.79
C VAL A 792 3.11 10.04 -6.17
N MET A 793 1.93 9.94 -5.56
CA MET A 793 0.94 8.93 -5.92
C MET A 793 0.50 9.05 -7.38
N LYS A 794 0.22 10.28 -7.85
CA LYS A 794 -0.17 10.52 -9.25
C LYS A 794 0.92 10.12 -10.23
N VAL A 795 2.16 10.53 -9.96
CA VAL A 795 3.33 10.17 -10.79
C VAL A 795 3.50 8.66 -10.84
N ALA A 796 3.41 7.99 -9.69
CA ALA A 796 3.56 6.55 -9.58
C ALA A 796 2.43 5.80 -10.30
N ALA A 797 1.17 6.23 -10.14
CA ALA A 797 0.03 5.63 -10.82
C ALA A 797 0.22 5.67 -12.34
N ASN A 798 0.60 6.84 -12.88
CA ASN A 798 0.87 7.00 -14.31
C ASN A 798 2.11 6.23 -14.78
N SER A 799 3.10 5.99 -13.92
CA SER A 799 4.30 5.21 -14.23
C SER A 799 4.13 3.69 -14.04
N CYS A 800 2.99 3.25 -13.51
CA CYS A 800 2.68 1.86 -13.20
C CYS A 800 2.22 1.10 -14.43
N HIS A 801 2.61 -0.17 -14.55
CA HIS A 801 2.21 -1.05 -15.64
C HIS A 801 0.80 -1.66 -15.49
N TYR A 802 0.01 -1.28 -14.49
CA TYR A 802 -1.25 -1.96 -14.19
C TYR A 802 -2.35 -0.96 -13.90
N ASP A 803 -3.56 -1.30 -14.33
CA ASP A 803 -4.76 -0.47 -14.15
C ASP A 803 -5.86 -1.34 -13.54
N LYS A 804 -6.22 -1.06 -12.29
CA LYS A 804 -7.37 -1.64 -11.59
C LYS A 804 -8.35 -0.54 -11.24
N TYR A 805 -9.45 -0.48 -12.00
CA TYR A 805 -10.42 0.63 -12.05
C TYR A 805 -9.84 1.93 -12.62
N ASP A 806 -8.70 2.37 -12.12
CA ASP A 806 -7.91 3.51 -12.59
C ASP A 806 -6.43 3.10 -12.72
N LYS A 807 -5.55 4.03 -13.07
CA LYS A 807 -4.09 3.80 -13.10
C LYS A 807 -3.57 3.34 -11.73
N GLY A 808 -2.75 2.30 -11.72
CA GLY A 808 -2.30 1.62 -10.51
C GLY A 808 -3.25 0.52 -10.03
N LEU A 809 -2.89 -0.13 -8.92
CA LEU A 809 -3.76 -1.08 -8.24
C LEU A 809 -4.63 -0.36 -7.19
N PHE A 810 -5.72 -0.99 -6.78
CA PHE A 810 -6.65 -0.44 -5.79
C PHE A 810 -7.01 -1.48 -4.73
N LEU A 811 -6.88 -1.11 -3.45
CA LEU A 811 -7.27 -1.91 -2.29
C LEU A 811 -8.74 -1.65 -1.95
N SER A 812 -9.60 -2.64 -2.21
CA SER A 812 -11.06 -2.49 -2.13
C SER A 812 -11.64 -2.79 -0.75
N GLU A 813 -11.10 -3.76 0.00
CA GLU A 813 -11.68 -4.23 1.26
C GLU A 813 -11.41 -3.25 2.40
N HIS A 814 -12.45 -2.57 2.89
CA HIS A 814 -12.36 -1.66 4.02
C HIS A 814 -12.86 -2.31 5.31
N ARG A 815 -11.99 -2.40 6.33
CA ARG A 815 -12.27 -3.13 7.59
C ARG A 815 -12.38 -2.25 8.83
N ARG A 816 -12.15 -0.94 8.71
CA ARG A 816 -12.10 -0.03 9.86
C ARG A 816 -13.47 0.47 10.28
N CYS A 817 -14.18 1.12 9.38
CA CYS A 817 -15.47 1.77 9.65
C CYS A 817 -16.61 0.75 9.49
N TYR A 818 -17.68 0.90 10.27
CA TYR A 818 -18.94 0.20 9.97
C TYR A 818 -19.49 0.63 8.61
N ASN A 819 -20.33 -0.21 8.01
CA ASN A 819 -20.87 -0.01 6.67
C ASN A 819 -21.58 1.34 6.52
N GLU A 820 -22.34 1.74 7.53
CA GLU A 820 -23.09 2.99 7.62
C GLU A 820 -22.19 4.21 7.39
N ILE A 821 -20.98 4.18 7.97
CA ILE A 821 -20.00 5.27 7.89
C ILE A 821 -19.26 5.23 6.55
N ILE A 822 -18.72 4.08 6.16
CA ILE A 822 -17.84 4.02 4.99
C ILE A 822 -18.60 4.21 3.69
N GLU A 823 -19.89 3.85 3.62
CA GLU A 823 -20.65 4.01 2.39
C GLU A 823 -20.85 5.47 1.99
N TYR A 824 -20.85 6.40 2.95
CA TYR A 824 -20.80 7.82 2.62
C TYR A 824 -19.54 8.15 1.79
N CYS A 825 -18.37 7.70 2.25
CA CYS A 825 -17.11 7.95 1.55
C CYS A 825 -17.04 7.22 0.21
N ASN A 826 -17.53 5.97 0.17
CA ASN A 826 -17.55 5.13 -1.02
C ASN A 826 -18.35 5.79 -2.15
N ARG A 827 -19.53 6.33 -1.82
CA ARG A 827 -20.37 7.07 -2.76
C ARG A 827 -19.80 8.45 -3.11
N LEU A 828 -19.15 9.13 -2.16
CA LEU A 828 -18.67 10.50 -2.36
C LEU A 828 -17.45 10.59 -3.30
N VAL A 829 -16.46 9.70 -3.17
CA VAL A 829 -15.18 9.83 -3.90
C VAL A 829 -14.64 8.55 -4.55
N TYR A 830 -15.19 7.38 -4.23
CA TYR A 830 -14.69 6.10 -4.74
C TYR A 830 -15.64 5.40 -5.71
N ASP A 831 -16.76 6.03 -6.10
CA ASP A 831 -17.70 5.52 -7.10
C ASP A 831 -18.18 4.07 -6.83
N GLY A 832 -18.31 3.67 -5.56
CA GLY A 832 -18.71 2.31 -5.18
C GLY A 832 -17.61 1.25 -5.27
N LYS A 833 -16.35 1.63 -5.54
CA LYS A 833 -15.20 0.70 -5.69
C LYS A 833 -14.76 0.05 -4.36
N LEU A 834 -15.16 0.58 -3.21
CA LEU A 834 -14.85 -0.02 -1.90
C LEU A 834 -15.87 -1.10 -1.53
N LYS A 835 -15.35 -2.13 -0.84
CA LYS A 835 -16.13 -3.20 -0.23
C LYS A 835 -16.09 -3.02 1.29
N ALA A 836 -17.22 -2.70 1.89
CA ALA A 836 -17.33 -2.59 3.34
C ALA A 836 -17.31 -4.00 3.98
N CYS A 837 -16.28 -4.28 4.78
CA CYS A 837 -16.01 -5.63 5.31
C CYS A 837 -16.15 -5.73 6.84
N ARG A 838 -16.42 -4.62 7.54
CA ARG A 838 -16.67 -4.66 8.99
C ARG A 838 -18.08 -5.18 9.32
N GLY A 839 -19.06 -4.89 8.45
CA GLY A 839 -20.46 -5.24 8.67
C GLY A 839 -21.32 -4.05 9.10
N LEU A 840 -22.63 -4.27 9.16
CA LEU A 840 -23.59 -3.29 9.69
C LEU A 840 -23.43 -3.23 11.20
N GLY A 841 -23.25 -2.03 11.73
CA GLY A 841 -23.08 -1.83 13.16
C GLY A 841 -24.35 -2.16 13.97
N GLU A 842 -25.54 -1.99 13.38
CA GLU A 842 -26.81 -2.43 13.98
C GLU A 842 -26.86 -3.95 14.27
N LYS A 843 -26.07 -4.74 13.53
CA LYS A 843 -25.99 -6.21 13.70
C LYS A 843 -24.82 -6.64 14.60
N ASP A 844 -23.99 -5.70 15.05
CA ASP A 844 -22.84 -5.99 15.89
C ASP A 844 -23.26 -5.97 17.37
N GLU A 845 -23.49 -7.16 17.93
CA GLU A 845 -23.80 -7.35 19.35
C GLU A 845 -22.70 -6.82 20.30
N ASN A 846 -21.49 -6.59 19.78
CA ASN A 846 -20.37 -6.04 20.53
C ASN A 846 -20.26 -4.52 20.45
N TYR A 847 -21.11 -3.83 19.68
CA TYR A 847 -21.11 -2.37 19.61
C TYR A 847 -21.46 -1.76 20.97
N PRO A 848 -20.54 -0.99 21.60
CA PRO A 848 -20.74 -0.55 22.98
C PRO A 848 -21.75 0.59 23.12
N LEU A 849 -22.04 1.35 22.06
CA LEU A 849 -22.86 2.56 22.13
C LEU A 849 -24.28 2.34 21.60
N TYR A 850 -25.01 1.39 22.18
CA TYR A 850 -26.38 1.02 21.78
C TYR A 850 -27.39 2.18 21.72
N ASN A 851 -27.12 3.31 22.38
CA ASN A 851 -27.97 4.51 22.38
C ASN A 851 -27.55 5.58 21.36
N LEU A 852 -26.44 5.39 20.64
CA LEU A 852 -25.92 6.36 19.68
C LEU A 852 -25.88 5.79 18.26
N PRO A 853 -26.39 6.55 17.27
CA PRO A 853 -26.32 6.11 15.88
C PRO A 853 -24.88 6.06 15.38
N HIS A 854 -24.61 5.18 14.41
CA HIS A 854 -23.33 5.12 13.71
C HIS A 854 -23.11 6.38 12.85
N MET A 855 -24.17 6.97 12.31
CA MET A 855 -24.17 8.28 11.67
C MET A 855 -25.34 9.12 12.18
N GLY A 856 -25.07 10.12 13.02
CA GLY A 856 -26.10 10.91 13.68
C GLY A 856 -25.96 12.41 13.47
N TYR A 857 -27.04 13.15 13.73
CA TYR A 857 -26.99 14.61 13.78
C TYR A 857 -27.64 15.20 15.04
N LYS A 858 -27.11 16.31 15.54
CA LYS A 858 -27.74 17.19 16.52
C LYS A 858 -28.00 18.54 15.87
N ASN A 859 -29.27 18.87 15.65
CA ASN A 859 -29.63 20.14 15.05
C ASN A 859 -29.44 21.28 16.05
N ILE A 860 -28.61 22.25 15.70
CA ILE A 860 -28.37 23.45 16.49
C ILE A 860 -28.73 24.65 15.62
N GLU A 861 -29.89 25.24 15.89
CA GLU A 861 -30.38 26.36 15.09
C GLU A 861 -29.69 27.66 15.48
N VAL A 862 -28.86 28.15 14.56
CA VAL A 862 -28.30 29.50 14.57
C VAL A 862 -28.53 30.10 13.19
N LYS A 863 -28.93 31.38 13.10
CA LYS A 863 -29.22 32.01 11.80
C LYS A 863 -27.96 32.13 10.93
N ASN A 864 -26.90 32.72 11.49
CA ASN A 864 -25.60 32.89 10.85
C ASN A 864 -24.49 32.61 11.87
N SER A 865 -23.34 32.15 11.38
CA SER A 865 -22.10 32.04 12.14
C SER A 865 -21.28 33.33 12.08
N ASP A 866 -20.42 33.52 13.07
CA ASP A 866 -19.57 34.69 13.19
C ASP A 866 -18.28 34.51 12.40
N LYS A 867 -17.76 35.61 11.84
CA LYS A 867 -16.45 35.66 11.16
C LYS A 867 -15.40 36.26 12.08
N ASN A 868 -14.22 35.66 12.11
CA ASN A 868 -13.03 36.18 12.79
C ASN A 868 -11.85 36.12 11.83
N GLY A 869 -11.51 37.26 11.22
CA GLY A 869 -10.57 37.32 10.10
C GLY A 869 -11.05 36.45 8.92
N CYS A 870 -10.16 35.59 8.42
CA CYS A 870 -10.47 34.60 7.37
C CYS A 870 -11.07 33.29 7.91
N SER A 871 -11.37 33.19 9.20
CA SER A 871 -11.95 32.00 9.84
C SER A 871 -13.39 32.24 10.28
N ARG A 872 -14.14 31.15 10.56
CA ARG A 872 -15.49 31.21 11.13
C ARG A 872 -15.57 30.55 12.51
N MET A 873 -16.57 30.95 13.29
CA MET A 873 -16.88 30.37 14.58
C MET A 873 -18.40 30.38 14.86
N ASN A 874 -18.84 29.48 15.71
CA ASN A 874 -20.20 29.40 16.21
C ASN A 874 -20.16 29.02 17.69
N SER A 875 -20.24 30.03 18.55
CA SER A 875 -20.13 29.85 19.99
C SER A 875 -21.28 29.03 20.56
N LYS A 876 -22.49 29.14 19.99
CA LYS A 876 -23.64 28.37 20.45
C LYS A 876 -23.45 26.88 20.14
N GLU A 877 -23.01 26.56 18.94
CA GLU A 877 -22.68 25.19 18.56
C GLU A 877 -21.57 24.59 19.43
N ALA A 878 -20.49 25.33 19.68
CA ALA A 878 -19.40 24.87 20.54
C ALA A 878 -19.85 24.63 21.99
N GLU A 879 -20.75 25.48 22.51
CA GLU A 879 -21.32 25.32 23.84
C GLU A 879 -22.22 24.09 23.95
N GLU A 880 -23.09 23.85 22.97
CA GLU A 880 -23.97 22.67 22.96
C GLU A 880 -23.19 21.35 22.82
N ILE A 881 -22.13 21.33 22.00
CA ILE A 881 -21.21 20.18 21.92
C ILE A 881 -20.56 19.90 23.29
N ALA A 882 -20.04 20.95 23.95
CA ALA A 882 -19.41 20.80 25.26
C ALA A 882 -20.39 20.36 26.34
N LYS A 883 -21.62 20.88 26.34
CA LYS A 883 -22.69 20.42 27.25
C LYS A 883 -23.05 18.96 27.01
N TRP A 884 -23.24 18.55 25.75
CA TRP A 884 -23.54 17.16 25.42
C TRP A 884 -22.43 16.22 25.88
N LEU A 885 -21.17 16.58 25.64
CA LEU A 885 -20.02 15.81 26.12
C LEU A 885 -19.92 15.80 27.64
N SER A 886 -20.26 16.88 28.35
CA SER A 886 -20.24 16.88 29.82
C SER A 886 -21.16 15.83 30.46
N ILE A 887 -22.25 15.48 29.76
CA ILE A 887 -23.22 14.46 30.19
C ILE A 887 -22.75 13.06 29.74
N ASN A 888 -22.33 12.91 28.49
CA ASN A 888 -22.15 11.60 27.85
C ASN A 888 -20.71 11.06 27.90
N TYR A 889 -19.69 11.92 28.08
CA TYR A 889 -18.28 11.53 27.93
C TYR A 889 -17.89 10.36 28.84
N LYS A 890 -18.22 10.43 30.14
CA LYS A 890 -17.85 9.37 31.10
C LYS A 890 -18.52 8.04 30.78
N GLN A 891 -19.79 8.08 30.38
CA GLN A 891 -20.51 6.88 29.99
C GLN A 891 -19.89 6.24 28.74
N ILE A 892 -19.61 7.03 27.70
CA ILE A 892 -18.97 6.54 26.47
C ILE A 892 -17.60 5.91 26.79
N VAL A 893 -16.76 6.60 27.57
CA VAL A 893 -15.44 6.09 27.94
C VAL A 893 -15.52 4.78 28.74
N ASN A 894 -16.44 4.71 29.71
CA ASN A 894 -16.61 3.50 30.52
C ASN A 894 -17.06 2.31 29.68
N LEU A 895 -18.03 2.47 28.77
CA LEU A 895 -18.51 1.40 27.89
C LEU A 895 -17.38 0.84 27.01
N TYR A 896 -16.48 1.69 26.51
CA TYR A 896 -15.31 1.23 25.76
C TYR A 896 -14.27 0.53 26.64
N LYS A 897 -14.06 0.99 27.87
CA LYS A 897 -13.12 0.36 28.82
C LYS A 897 -13.60 -0.99 29.33
N GLU A 898 -14.91 -1.16 29.49
CA GLU A 898 -15.52 -2.46 29.83
C GLU A 898 -15.22 -3.52 28.76
N LYS A 899 -15.17 -3.12 27.47
CA LYS A 899 -14.82 -4.01 26.36
C LYS A 899 -13.30 -4.17 26.16
N ASN A 900 -12.52 -3.12 26.39
CA ASN A 900 -11.07 -3.15 26.28
C ASN A 900 -10.40 -2.27 27.34
N VAL A 901 -9.93 -2.89 28.42
CA VAL A 901 -9.32 -2.19 29.57
C VAL A 901 -8.08 -1.37 29.18
N ASN A 902 -7.38 -1.76 28.11
CA ASN A 902 -6.14 -1.11 27.67
C ASN A 902 -6.38 0.10 26.75
N ILE A 903 -7.62 0.40 26.37
CA ILE A 903 -7.91 1.57 25.51
C ILE A 903 -7.61 2.87 26.27
N LYS A 904 -6.84 3.76 25.65
CA LYS A 904 -6.55 5.07 26.24
C LYS A 904 -7.74 6.01 26.03
N ASN A 905 -8.03 6.86 27.01
CA ASN A 905 -9.15 7.81 26.93
C ASN A 905 -9.10 8.68 25.67
N ASN A 906 -7.89 9.09 25.26
CA ASN A 906 -7.66 9.95 24.09
C ASN A 906 -7.80 9.23 22.73
N GLU A 907 -8.02 7.92 22.71
CA GLU A 907 -8.29 7.14 21.49
C GLU A 907 -9.80 7.01 21.19
N ILE A 908 -10.64 7.48 22.11
CA ILE A 908 -12.09 7.25 22.05
C ILE A 908 -12.80 8.35 21.28
N ILE A 909 -12.65 9.62 21.66
CA ILE A 909 -13.43 10.74 21.10
C ILE A 909 -12.50 11.81 20.53
N ALA A 910 -12.85 12.34 19.35
CA ALA A 910 -12.29 13.62 18.88
C ALA A 910 -13.34 14.49 18.19
N ILE A 911 -13.05 15.79 18.13
CA ILE A 911 -13.87 16.80 17.46
C ILE A 911 -13.12 17.39 16.27
N ILE A 912 -13.73 17.26 15.10
CA ILE A 912 -13.23 17.82 13.84
C ILE A 912 -14.07 19.04 13.49
N THR A 913 -13.43 20.11 13.04
CA THR A 913 -14.09 21.31 12.52
C THR A 913 -13.29 21.93 11.38
N PRO A 914 -13.93 22.53 10.36
CA PRO A 914 -13.20 23.14 9.25
C PRO A 914 -12.39 24.40 9.63
N PHE A 915 -12.68 25.04 10.76
CA PHE A 915 -12.15 26.38 11.07
C PHE A 915 -11.31 26.43 12.34
N LYS A 916 -10.11 27.04 12.28
CA LYS A 916 -9.22 27.23 13.43
C LYS A 916 -9.85 28.06 14.55
N ALA A 917 -10.66 29.07 14.22
CA ALA A 917 -11.34 29.88 15.24
C ALA A 917 -12.36 29.05 16.04
N GLN A 918 -13.04 28.10 15.39
CA GLN A 918 -13.92 27.15 16.07
C GLN A 918 -13.14 26.19 16.98
N VAL A 919 -11.95 25.71 16.56
CA VAL A 919 -11.08 24.89 17.42
C VAL A 919 -10.78 25.60 18.74
N ARG A 920 -10.48 26.90 18.69
CA ARG A 920 -10.14 27.70 19.88
C ARG A 920 -11.32 27.76 20.86
N ILE A 921 -12.51 28.12 20.38
CA ILE A 921 -13.71 28.23 21.22
C ILE A 921 -14.15 26.85 21.73
N LEU A 922 -14.08 25.79 20.92
CA LEU A 922 -14.36 24.43 21.38
C LEU A 922 -13.46 24.03 22.54
N LYS A 923 -12.14 24.28 22.45
CA LYS A 923 -11.20 23.97 23.55
C LYS A 923 -11.53 24.76 24.81
N GLU A 924 -11.88 26.04 24.68
CA GLU A 924 -12.29 26.88 25.82
C GLU A 924 -13.57 26.35 26.49
N LYS A 925 -14.62 26.07 25.70
CA LYS A 925 -15.89 25.54 26.22
C LYS A 925 -15.70 24.15 26.83
N LEU A 926 -14.97 23.24 26.19
CA LEU A 926 -14.69 21.91 26.75
C LEU A 926 -13.98 22.02 28.11
N LYS A 927 -13.00 22.92 28.24
CA LYS A 927 -12.31 23.13 29.51
C LYS A 927 -13.26 23.60 30.63
N ILE A 928 -14.24 24.44 30.29
CA ILE A 928 -15.26 24.92 31.23
C ILE A 928 -16.22 23.79 31.65
N TYR A 929 -16.69 22.98 30.71
CA TYR A 929 -17.75 21.99 30.98
C TYR A 929 -17.22 20.62 31.44
N LEU A 930 -16.02 20.22 31.03
CA LEU A 930 -15.43 18.89 31.31
C LEU A 930 -14.22 18.94 32.25
N ASN A 931 -13.69 20.12 32.59
CA ASN A 931 -12.50 20.29 33.42
C ASN A 931 -11.32 19.43 32.90
N ASP A 932 -10.77 18.55 33.74
CA ASP A 932 -9.63 17.69 33.42
C ASP A 932 -9.93 16.66 32.34
N ASP A 933 -11.19 16.27 32.12
CA ASP A 933 -11.54 15.30 31.08
C ASP A 933 -11.34 15.88 29.68
N ALA A 934 -11.38 17.21 29.53
CA ALA A 934 -11.18 17.91 28.26
C ALA A 934 -9.82 17.61 27.61
N LYS A 935 -8.78 17.32 28.41
CA LYS A 935 -7.42 17.01 27.90
C LYS A 935 -7.36 15.69 27.12
N ASN A 936 -8.37 14.84 27.28
CA ASN A 936 -8.47 13.56 26.59
C ASN A 936 -9.28 13.66 25.30
N ILE A 937 -9.83 14.82 24.95
CA ILE A 937 -10.60 15.01 23.72
C ILE A 937 -9.79 15.89 22.78
N ASP A 938 -9.30 15.29 21.71
CA ASP A 938 -8.58 16.05 20.69
C ASP A 938 -9.56 16.91 19.89
N VAL A 939 -9.20 18.18 19.69
CA VAL A 939 -9.96 19.14 18.87
C VAL A 939 -9.03 19.77 17.86
N GLY A 940 -9.41 19.70 16.60
CA GLY A 940 -8.56 20.16 15.50
C GLY A 940 -9.29 20.25 14.17
N THR A 941 -8.54 20.69 13.16
CA THR A 941 -9.00 20.69 11.77
C THR A 941 -8.78 19.33 11.14
N VAL A 942 -9.38 19.08 9.97
CA VAL A 942 -9.22 17.81 9.24
C VAL A 942 -7.73 17.46 9.02
N HIS A 943 -6.89 18.44 8.70
CA HIS A 943 -5.44 18.27 8.55
C HIS A 943 -4.74 17.78 9.83
N THR A 944 -5.26 18.14 11.00
CA THR A 944 -4.69 17.75 12.30
C THR A 944 -4.92 16.27 12.61
N PHE A 945 -6.00 15.69 12.09
CA PHE A 945 -6.38 14.28 12.32
C PHE A 945 -5.91 13.32 11.24
N GLN A 946 -5.06 13.80 10.33
CA GLN A 946 -4.50 12.98 9.27
C GLN A 946 -3.66 11.84 9.86
N GLY A 947 -3.99 10.61 9.49
CA GLY A 947 -3.35 9.40 10.04
C GLY A 947 -3.80 9.00 11.45
N ALA A 948 -4.61 9.81 12.14
CA ALA A 948 -5.23 9.47 13.41
C ALA A 948 -6.63 8.87 13.18
N GLU A 949 -7.14 8.09 14.13
CA GLU A 949 -8.48 7.48 14.07
C GLU A 949 -9.08 7.43 15.49
N ARG A 950 -10.40 7.52 15.61
CA ARG A 950 -11.10 7.47 16.90
C ARG A 950 -12.30 6.57 16.83
N LYS A 951 -12.74 6.08 17.99
CA LYS A 951 -14.00 5.32 18.10
C LYS A 951 -15.19 6.19 17.69
N VAL A 952 -15.24 7.41 18.21
CA VAL A 952 -16.28 8.42 17.93
C VAL A 952 -15.65 9.70 17.40
N ILE A 953 -16.17 10.19 16.28
CA ILE A 953 -15.82 11.52 15.74
C ILE A 953 -17.05 12.42 15.80
N ILE A 954 -16.85 13.63 16.31
CA ILE A 954 -17.84 14.70 16.28
C ILE A 954 -17.41 15.72 15.22
N LEU A 955 -18.26 15.99 14.23
CA LEU A 955 -18.07 17.08 13.28
C LEU A 955 -18.87 18.31 13.74
N SER A 956 -18.18 19.41 14.01
CA SER A 956 -18.77 20.75 14.18
C SER A 956 -18.83 21.43 12.81
N THR A 957 -20.03 21.63 12.25
CA THR A 957 -20.19 22.25 10.92
C THR A 957 -19.95 23.75 10.93
N VAL A 958 -20.11 24.40 12.09
CA VAL A 958 -19.97 25.85 12.33
C VAL A 958 -21.06 26.69 11.67
N TYR A 959 -21.52 26.32 10.49
CA TYR A 959 -22.46 27.12 9.70
C TYR A 959 -23.84 27.29 10.33
N GLY A 960 -24.36 28.52 10.25
CA GLY A 960 -25.75 28.83 10.53
C GLY A 960 -26.66 28.47 9.35
N ALA A 961 -27.96 28.48 9.59
CA ALA A 961 -29.01 28.10 8.62
C ALA A 961 -28.95 28.87 7.29
N SER A 962 -28.43 30.10 7.29
CA SER A 962 -28.35 30.97 6.10
C SER A 962 -26.93 31.11 5.52
N ASP A 963 -25.92 30.47 6.08
CA ASP A 963 -24.53 30.61 5.61
C ASP A 963 -24.21 29.78 4.36
N GLY A 964 -24.87 28.63 4.19
CA GLY A 964 -24.48 27.59 3.24
C GLY A 964 -23.16 26.88 3.59
N CYS A 965 -23.03 25.61 3.20
CA CYS A 965 -21.90 24.74 3.54
C CYS A 965 -20.72 24.80 2.55
N PHE A 966 -20.26 26.01 2.17
CA PHE A 966 -19.28 26.17 1.08
C PHE A 966 -17.99 25.34 1.25
N PHE A 967 -17.38 25.34 2.44
CA PHE A 967 -16.13 24.60 2.65
C PHE A 967 -16.31 23.08 2.56
N ILE A 968 -17.44 22.57 3.07
CA ILE A 968 -17.79 21.15 3.04
C ILE A 968 -18.01 20.71 1.58
N ASN A 969 -18.72 21.51 0.79
CA ASN A 969 -19.00 21.20 -0.61
C ASN A 969 -17.80 21.40 -1.54
N LYS A 970 -16.88 22.33 -1.23
CA LYS A 970 -15.72 22.61 -2.08
C LYS A 970 -14.65 21.51 -2.00
N ASN A 971 -14.58 20.76 -0.89
CA ASN A 971 -13.50 19.82 -0.62
C ASN A 971 -14.02 18.43 -0.23
N SER A 972 -14.41 17.63 -1.22
CA SER A 972 -14.83 16.24 -1.01
C SER A 972 -13.75 15.40 -0.34
N SER A 973 -12.47 15.61 -0.66
CA SER A 973 -11.35 14.92 -0.01
C SER A 973 -11.27 15.18 1.50
N LEU A 974 -11.60 16.39 1.96
CA LEU A 974 -11.60 16.71 3.39
C LEU A 974 -12.75 16.00 4.11
N MET A 975 -13.92 15.90 3.48
CA MET A 975 -15.05 15.16 4.03
C MET A 975 -14.81 13.66 4.05
N ASN A 976 -14.26 13.11 2.96
CA ASN A 976 -13.79 11.71 2.90
C ASN A 976 -12.85 11.41 4.07
N VAL A 977 -11.88 12.30 4.33
CA VAL A 977 -10.93 12.13 5.43
C VAL A 977 -11.63 12.24 6.77
N ALA A 978 -12.44 13.28 7.01
CA ALA A 978 -13.11 13.52 8.29
C ALA A 978 -14.04 12.37 8.70
N VAL A 979 -14.87 11.87 7.77
CA VAL A 979 -15.81 10.78 8.03
C VAL A 979 -15.08 9.46 8.26
N SER A 980 -14.07 9.14 7.43
CA SER A 980 -13.27 7.90 7.57
C SER A 980 -12.35 7.84 8.81
N ARG A 981 -12.30 8.90 9.63
CA ARG A 981 -11.63 8.88 10.95
C ARG A 981 -12.46 8.18 12.03
N ALA A 982 -13.77 8.09 11.84
CA ALA A 982 -14.66 7.40 12.78
C ALA A 982 -14.61 5.90 12.55
N LYS A 983 -14.29 5.12 13.60
CA LYS A 983 -14.43 3.67 13.55
C LYS A 983 -15.87 3.25 13.77
N ASP A 984 -16.49 3.78 14.81
CA ASP A 984 -17.75 3.26 15.34
C ASP A 984 -18.91 4.24 15.17
N ALA A 985 -18.71 5.54 15.44
CA ALA A 985 -19.75 6.56 15.28
C ALA A 985 -19.22 7.88 14.73
N PHE A 986 -19.97 8.49 13.82
CA PHE A 986 -19.75 9.81 13.25
C PHE A 986 -20.95 10.72 13.53
N LEU A 987 -20.74 11.77 14.33
CA LEU A 987 -21.81 12.60 14.88
C LEU A 987 -21.68 14.04 14.40
N VAL A 988 -22.69 14.57 13.74
CA VAL A 988 -22.68 15.93 13.17
C VAL A 988 -23.45 16.89 14.07
N PHE A 989 -22.81 17.97 14.50
CA PHE A 989 -23.41 19.03 15.30
C PHE A 989 -23.42 20.32 14.48
N GLY A 990 -24.59 20.96 14.40
CA GLY A 990 -24.75 22.22 13.68
C GLY A 990 -26.14 22.37 13.05
N SER A 991 -26.34 23.43 12.27
CA SER A 991 -27.65 23.68 11.66
C SER A 991 -27.93 22.69 10.52
N ARG A 992 -28.96 21.84 10.62
CA ARG A 992 -29.31 20.92 9.52
C ARG A 992 -29.73 21.66 8.24
N LYS A 993 -30.23 22.88 8.37
CA LYS A 993 -30.67 23.73 7.25
C LYS A 993 -29.51 24.26 6.40
N CYS A 994 -28.27 24.26 6.92
CA CYS A 994 -27.11 24.69 6.15
C CYS A 994 -26.61 23.64 5.14
N LEU A 995 -27.06 22.37 5.28
CA LEU A 995 -26.74 21.28 4.37
C LEU A 995 -27.73 21.26 3.20
N ASP A 996 -27.21 21.05 1.99
CA ASP A 996 -27.99 21.00 0.76
C ASP A 996 -29.11 19.94 0.85
N GLU A 997 -30.29 20.23 0.27
CA GLU A 997 -31.44 19.30 0.33
C GLU A 997 -31.30 18.13 -0.64
N ASP A 998 -30.87 18.41 -1.87
CA ASP A 998 -30.81 17.45 -2.97
C ASP A 998 -29.45 17.47 -3.67
N GLY A 999 -29.15 16.39 -4.39
CA GLY A 999 -27.93 16.22 -5.16
C GLY A 999 -26.90 15.25 -4.55
N GLU A 1000 -25.69 15.32 -5.11
CA GLU A 1000 -24.53 14.49 -4.76
C GLU A 1000 -23.35 15.31 -4.19
N SER A 1001 -23.61 16.57 -3.81
CA SER A 1001 -22.61 17.37 -3.07
C SER A 1001 -22.26 16.70 -1.74
N SER A 1002 -21.09 17.03 -1.18
CA SER A 1002 -20.65 16.45 0.10
C SER A 1002 -21.64 16.69 1.23
N SER A 1003 -22.30 17.86 1.27
CA SER A 1003 -23.31 18.18 2.28
C SER A 1003 -24.67 17.54 2.00
N ALA A 1004 -25.10 17.41 0.74
CA ALA A 1004 -26.34 16.71 0.39
C ALA A 1004 -26.26 15.22 0.77
N LEU A 1005 -25.14 14.56 0.41
CA LEU A 1005 -24.89 13.18 0.84
C LEU A 1005 -24.83 13.10 2.36
N LEU A 1006 -24.17 14.03 3.03
CA LEU A 1006 -24.03 13.97 4.49
C LEU A 1006 -25.40 14.04 5.16
N LYS A 1007 -26.28 14.95 4.71
CA LYS A 1007 -27.66 15.10 5.21
C LYS A 1007 -28.49 13.81 5.07
N LYS A 1008 -28.30 13.06 3.99
CA LYS A 1008 -28.95 11.77 3.73
C LYS A 1008 -28.48 10.69 4.70
N TYR A 1009 -27.18 10.62 4.96
CA TYR A 1009 -26.57 9.58 5.80
C TYR A 1009 -26.71 9.87 7.31
N VAL A 1010 -26.81 11.14 7.72
CA VAL A 1010 -27.09 11.52 9.11
C VAL A 1010 -28.58 11.80 9.31
N ASN A 1011 -29.43 10.78 9.15
CA ASN A 1011 -30.89 10.92 9.28
C ASN A 1011 -31.41 10.70 10.72
N GLU A 1012 -30.60 10.11 11.60
CA GLU A 1012 -30.95 9.85 12.99
C GLU A 1012 -30.54 11.00 13.92
N GLU A 1013 -31.48 11.46 14.74
CA GLU A 1013 -31.23 12.53 15.71
C GLU A 1013 -30.51 12.00 16.96
N ILE A 1014 -29.44 12.69 17.34
CA ILE A 1014 -28.72 12.44 18.58
C ILE A 1014 -29.59 12.93 19.74
N LYS A 1015 -30.02 12.01 20.61
CA LYS A 1015 -30.85 12.31 21.78
C LYS A 1015 -30.09 13.22 22.76
#